data_AF-A0A816YEN5-F1
#
_entry.id   AF-A0A816YEN5-F1
#
_cell.length_a   1.000
_cell.length_b   1.000
_cell.length_c   1.000
_cell.angle_alpha   90.00
_cell.angle_beta   90.00
_cell.angle_gamma   90.00
#
_symmetry.space_group_name_H-M   'P 1'
#
loop_
_entity.id
_entity.type
_entity.pdbx_description
1 polymer ?
#
loop_
_entity_poly.entity_id
_entity_poly.type
_entity_poly.pdbx_seq_one_letter_code
_entity_poly.pdbx_strand_id
1 'polypeptide(L)'
;MAALSSNTKYYKEAYNLFQQCSQNEDRHDLANKVFDEASSSTSDTVQIVKACSRELEKLLPFVTSPTILSSFFDRLTALELDDLIRDRSACFVLEKLLNYLPNGLSTENEQIRVAYDRLFECICEHFDDYIQETGTSHIIASTISFLHPLIIPTDNNEYEALIDGGQTERKFFPLSSEWHVIKKIKQIGKLVKKTKNYNELVYATLLRICGYHCKEFYEKLMDKICSKYYTNLNYEHLLDKRSSFIFEVLLEFSSEQRDNIIYPIFFSHIDEFYLHPIGNIFFKHLLLTLNNKELAEKIYQSMADEERFDKLILQSHIHLLITFIRICERFHCHYEELLNRINKLINPEKNNVNNFIPCLLKLRAENPDNQLITKEGSLVVQALFRAEKVDSLTQRSFFSLSGEQISCIACHPSGSHLLCQLILKSKLWPILRQKNFYEKLDEFYTKMASDKVGCWFVTQLWKNARTIDQKLQMAKSMSKDFQNLRSQTYARFITYEMNLTAYCSRPDQWKRSMFYKLNFIFILLFLTILIIPTYSVDIELTILVPASQRECFHQVLSAGKTVDVEYEVLAGGDNDINYWFYAPSNRVLQSDFQKRDGHQTLKLEESGEYQFCFDNTFSRFSQKQVYFSLRLVDEHGNNEIDRVTEPWMTDIDRDDLGELQYKIEQIKDTFQRIWDNMESAQRYQKTFNNYEVHDRIVVENNFERVNFWSIINIVLMITVSVIQVVTIRSLFESKSKYGKFLRGKK
;
A
#
# COMPACT_ATOMS: atom_id res chain seq x y z
N MET A 1 23.10 -43.89 -20.90
CA MET A 1 21.77 -43.76 -21.54
C MET A 1 20.64 -44.47 -20.77
N ALA A 2 20.78 -45.74 -20.34
CA ALA A 2 19.69 -46.46 -19.65
C ALA A 2 19.32 -45.91 -18.24
N ALA A 3 20.27 -45.30 -17.51
CA ALA A 3 19.99 -44.60 -16.24
C ALA A 3 19.30 -43.23 -16.46
N LEU A 4 19.75 -42.45 -17.46
CA LEU A 4 19.12 -41.17 -17.86
C LEU A 4 17.68 -41.35 -18.36
N SER A 5 17.36 -42.46 -19.04
CA SER A 5 15.99 -42.76 -19.47
C SER A 5 15.03 -43.06 -18.30
N SER A 6 15.55 -43.48 -17.14
CA SER A 6 14.74 -43.71 -15.94
C SER A 6 14.39 -42.40 -15.22
N ASN A 7 15.32 -41.44 -15.19
CA ASN A 7 15.10 -40.14 -14.54
C ASN A 7 14.14 -39.25 -15.34
N THR A 8 14.24 -39.19 -16.67
CA THR A 8 13.32 -38.39 -17.49
C THR A 8 11.87 -38.90 -17.46
N LYS A 9 11.69 -40.21 -17.28
CA LYS A 9 10.37 -40.83 -17.11
C LYS A 9 9.67 -40.33 -15.84
N TYR A 10 10.41 -40.19 -14.74
CA TYR A 10 9.89 -39.65 -13.48
C TYR A 10 9.27 -38.26 -13.66
N TYR A 11 9.99 -37.31 -14.27
CA TYR A 11 9.49 -35.93 -14.46
C TYR A 11 8.24 -35.86 -15.35
N LYS A 12 8.17 -36.70 -16.40
CA LYS A 12 7.00 -36.78 -17.28
C LYS A 12 5.79 -37.40 -16.59
N GLU A 13 6.00 -38.44 -15.79
CA GLU A 13 4.92 -39.05 -14.99
C GLU A 13 4.43 -38.10 -13.89
N ALA A 14 5.34 -37.39 -13.22
CA ALA A 14 4.99 -36.37 -12.24
C ALA A 14 4.15 -35.23 -12.86
N TYR A 15 4.50 -34.77 -14.07
CA TYR A 15 3.70 -33.77 -14.77
C TYR A 15 2.31 -34.30 -15.18
N ASN A 16 2.20 -35.57 -15.60
CA ASN A 16 0.89 -36.18 -15.88
C ASN A 16 0.01 -36.26 -14.62
N LEU A 17 0.61 -36.61 -13.47
CA LEU A 17 -0.09 -36.58 -12.17
C LEU A 17 -0.53 -35.17 -11.80
N PHE A 18 0.33 -34.17 -12.01
CA PHE A 18 0.01 -32.76 -11.77
C PHE A 18 -1.23 -32.30 -12.55
N GLN A 19 -1.38 -32.74 -13.80
CA GLN A 19 -2.56 -32.43 -14.62
C GLN A 19 -3.87 -33.05 -14.08
N GLN A 20 -3.77 -34.16 -13.34
CA GLN A 20 -4.90 -34.87 -12.77
C GLN A 20 -5.31 -34.34 -11.39
N CYS A 21 -4.44 -33.59 -10.70
CA CYS A 21 -4.75 -32.97 -9.42
C CYS A 21 -5.91 -31.98 -9.53
N SER A 22 -6.95 -32.16 -8.72
CA SER A 22 -8.14 -31.30 -8.65
C SER A 22 -8.00 -30.16 -7.62
N GLN A 23 -7.17 -30.34 -6.59
CA GLN A 23 -6.88 -29.35 -5.56
C GLN A 23 -5.57 -28.60 -5.85
N ASN A 24 -5.50 -27.32 -5.50
CA ASN A 24 -4.30 -26.50 -5.70
C ASN A 24 -3.18 -26.86 -4.70
N GLU A 25 -3.50 -27.30 -3.48
CA GLU A 25 -2.50 -27.70 -2.49
C GLU A 25 -1.66 -28.89 -2.98
N ASP A 26 -2.31 -29.94 -3.50
CA ASP A 26 -1.62 -31.09 -4.11
C ASP A 26 -0.69 -30.70 -5.26
N ARG A 27 -1.11 -29.70 -6.06
CA ARG A 27 -0.31 -29.17 -7.17
C ARG A 27 0.95 -28.48 -6.69
N HIS A 28 0.86 -27.70 -5.61
CA HIS A 28 2.01 -27.03 -5.00
C HIS A 28 2.99 -28.04 -4.38
N ASP A 29 2.47 -29.03 -3.64
CA ASP A 29 3.30 -30.07 -3.02
C ASP A 29 4.05 -30.92 -4.04
N LEU A 30 3.37 -31.31 -5.13
CA LEU A 30 4.00 -32.07 -6.20
C LEU A 30 5.05 -31.24 -6.93
N ALA A 31 4.78 -29.97 -7.23
CA ALA A 31 5.75 -29.07 -7.87
C ALA A 31 7.00 -28.87 -6.99
N ASN A 32 6.83 -28.63 -5.69
CA ASN A 32 7.94 -28.50 -4.75
C ASN A 32 8.82 -29.77 -4.74
N LYS A 33 8.24 -30.97 -4.67
CA LYS A 33 9.00 -32.24 -4.69
C LYS A 33 9.78 -32.44 -5.98
N VAL A 34 9.18 -32.12 -7.12
CA VAL A 34 9.84 -32.26 -8.43
C VAL A 34 11.08 -31.37 -8.54
N PHE A 35 10.98 -30.12 -8.08
CA PHE A 35 12.12 -29.19 -8.12
C PHE A 35 13.17 -29.46 -7.04
N ASP A 36 12.76 -30.00 -5.88
CA ASP A 36 13.69 -30.46 -4.84
C ASP A 36 14.58 -31.59 -5.38
N GLU A 37 13.98 -32.62 -6.00
CA GLU A 37 14.69 -33.73 -6.63
C GLU A 37 15.59 -33.25 -7.78
N ALA A 38 15.12 -32.30 -8.60
CA ALA A 38 15.91 -31.71 -9.67
C ALA A 38 17.12 -30.90 -9.13
N SER A 39 17.00 -30.34 -7.93
CA SER A 39 18.07 -29.61 -7.24
C SER A 39 19.02 -30.52 -6.44
N SER A 40 18.71 -31.81 -6.32
CA SER A 40 19.49 -32.76 -5.52
C SER A 40 20.89 -33.00 -6.07
N SER A 41 21.86 -33.25 -5.17
CA SER A 41 23.28 -33.36 -5.52
C SER A 41 23.61 -34.46 -6.54
N THR A 42 22.82 -35.52 -6.52
CA THR A 42 22.93 -36.74 -7.31
C THR A 42 22.26 -36.66 -8.69
N SER A 43 21.53 -35.58 -8.95
CA SER A 43 20.77 -35.37 -10.18
C SER A 43 21.62 -34.69 -11.26
N ASP A 44 21.45 -35.14 -12.51
CA ASP A 44 22.02 -34.49 -13.71
C ASP A 44 21.08 -33.37 -14.18
N THR A 45 21.05 -32.28 -13.41
CA THR A 45 20.07 -31.19 -13.53
C THR A 45 20.04 -30.58 -14.92
N VAL A 46 21.21 -30.37 -15.55
CA VAL A 46 21.32 -29.76 -16.89
C VAL A 46 20.67 -30.66 -17.94
N GLN A 47 20.96 -31.97 -17.93
CA GLN A 47 20.35 -32.91 -18.87
C GLN A 47 18.84 -33.07 -18.65
N ILE A 48 18.39 -33.04 -17.39
CA ILE A 48 16.96 -33.09 -17.05
C ILE A 48 16.22 -31.86 -17.58
N VAL A 49 16.78 -30.65 -17.38
CA VAL A 49 16.19 -29.42 -17.89
C VAL A 49 16.13 -29.40 -19.41
N LYS A 50 17.18 -29.88 -20.09
CA LYS A 50 17.18 -30.04 -21.55
C LYS A 50 16.11 -31.03 -22.03
N ALA A 51 15.92 -32.15 -21.32
CA ALA A 51 15.01 -33.22 -21.73
C ALA A 51 13.54 -33.02 -21.32
N CYS A 52 13.25 -32.21 -20.30
CA CYS A 52 11.93 -32.05 -19.67
C CYS A 52 11.53 -30.57 -19.49
N SER A 53 12.00 -29.69 -20.38
CA SER A 53 11.78 -28.24 -20.28
C SER A 53 10.30 -27.84 -20.22
N ARG A 54 9.46 -28.41 -21.09
CA ARG A 54 8.03 -28.11 -21.20
C ARG A 54 7.26 -28.45 -19.92
N GLU A 55 7.61 -29.57 -19.30
CA GLU A 55 7.03 -30.03 -18.05
C GLU A 55 7.46 -29.10 -16.89
N LEU A 56 8.76 -28.82 -16.77
CA LEU A 56 9.29 -27.95 -15.72
C LEU A 56 8.77 -26.52 -15.83
N GLU A 57 8.68 -25.95 -17.03
CA GLU A 57 8.11 -24.60 -17.24
C GLU A 57 6.69 -24.49 -16.71
N LYS A 58 5.87 -25.54 -16.83
CA LYS A 58 4.48 -25.51 -16.38
C LYS A 58 4.33 -25.76 -14.88
N LEU A 59 5.27 -26.51 -14.29
CA LEU A 59 5.31 -26.77 -12.86
C LEU A 59 5.88 -25.60 -12.06
N LEU A 60 6.84 -24.85 -12.63
CA LEU A 60 7.56 -23.78 -11.94
C LEU A 60 6.66 -22.75 -11.22
N PRO A 61 5.55 -22.23 -11.80
CA PRO A 61 4.69 -21.26 -11.12
C PRO A 61 3.97 -21.81 -9.88
N PHE A 62 3.99 -23.13 -9.67
CA PHE A 62 3.39 -23.80 -8.53
C PHE A 62 4.40 -24.12 -7.43
N VAL A 63 5.70 -23.83 -7.62
CA VAL A 63 6.72 -24.00 -6.59
C VAL A 63 6.61 -22.86 -5.58
N THR A 64 6.16 -23.16 -4.37
CA THR A 64 5.90 -22.16 -3.32
C THR A 64 7.09 -21.98 -2.37
N SER A 65 8.04 -22.92 -2.35
CA SER A 65 9.18 -22.88 -1.43
C SER A 65 10.35 -22.03 -1.99
N PRO A 66 10.72 -20.90 -1.34
CA PRO A 66 11.86 -20.08 -1.76
C PRO A 66 13.20 -20.79 -1.69
N THR A 67 13.37 -21.73 -0.75
CA THR A 67 14.61 -22.48 -0.57
C THR A 67 14.86 -23.45 -1.74
N ILE A 68 13.80 -24.07 -2.25
CA ILE A 68 13.87 -24.97 -3.40
C ILE A 68 14.21 -24.17 -4.67
N LEU A 69 13.57 -23.01 -4.87
CA LEU A 69 13.86 -22.13 -6.00
C LEU A 69 15.30 -21.61 -5.99
N SER A 70 15.80 -21.18 -4.83
CA SER A 70 17.19 -20.72 -4.67
C SER A 70 18.21 -21.83 -4.88
N SER A 71 17.99 -23.02 -4.30
CA SER A 71 18.82 -24.21 -4.52
C SER A 71 18.87 -24.62 -5.99
N PHE A 72 17.71 -24.65 -6.64
CA PHE A 72 17.60 -25.02 -8.05
C PHE A 72 18.33 -24.00 -8.96
N PHE A 73 18.17 -22.71 -8.70
CA PHE A 73 18.87 -21.66 -9.45
C PHE A 73 20.39 -21.68 -9.24
N ASP A 74 20.85 -21.88 -8.00
CA ASP A 74 22.27 -22.02 -7.68
C ASP A 74 22.90 -23.21 -8.42
N ARG A 75 22.23 -24.36 -8.41
CA ARG A 75 22.69 -25.56 -9.10
C ARG A 75 22.72 -25.40 -10.62
N LEU A 76 21.71 -24.75 -11.21
CA LEU A 76 21.69 -24.48 -12.65
C LEU A 76 22.82 -23.55 -13.10
N THR A 77 23.15 -22.55 -12.30
CA THR A 77 24.20 -21.57 -12.63
C THR A 77 25.61 -22.09 -12.32
N ALA A 78 25.74 -23.15 -11.51
CA ALA A 78 27.01 -23.77 -11.18
C ALA A 78 27.55 -24.75 -12.26
N LEU A 79 26.69 -25.27 -13.14
CA LEU A 79 27.01 -26.39 -14.04
C LEU A 79 26.70 -26.05 -15.50
N GLU A 80 27.69 -26.19 -16.39
CA GLU A 80 27.54 -26.11 -17.86
C GLU A 80 26.65 -24.94 -18.34
N LEU A 81 26.82 -23.75 -17.74
CA LEU A 81 25.88 -22.64 -17.91
C LEU A 81 25.80 -22.14 -19.36
N ASP A 82 26.92 -22.08 -20.09
CA ASP A 82 26.94 -21.70 -21.52
C ASP A 82 26.13 -22.70 -22.36
N ASP A 83 26.33 -24.00 -22.14
CA ASP A 83 25.60 -25.07 -22.84
C ASP A 83 24.11 -25.10 -22.50
N LEU A 84 23.72 -24.61 -21.31
CA LEU A 84 22.33 -24.47 -20.90
C LEU A 84 21.68 -23.25 -21.58
N ILE A 85 22.38 -22.11 -21.61
CA ILE A 85 21.90 -20.86 -22.22
C ILE A 85 21.70 -21.02 -23.73
N ARG A 86 22.64 -21.68 -24.42
CA ARG A 86 22.57 -21.92 -25.88
C ARG A 86 21.58 -23.02 -26.29
N ASP A 87 21.11 -23.83 -25.35
CA ASP A 87 20.14 -24.89 -25.66
C ASP A 87 18.75 -24.30 -25.97
N ARG A 88 18.14 -24.78 -27.06
CA ARG A 88 16.86 -24.26 -27.59
C ARG A 88 15.66 -24.49 -26.67
N SER A 89 15.78 -25.36 -25.66
CA SER A 89 14.69 -25.74 -24.78
C SER A 89 14.97 -25.36 -23.33
N ALA A 90 16.21 -25.53 -22.86
CA ALA A 90 16.59 -25.20 -21.49
C ALA A 90 16.59 -23.69 -21.20
N CYS A 91 16.86 -22.85 -22.21
CA CYS A 91 16.83 -21.40 -22.05
C CYS A 91 15.46 -20.89 -21.58
N PHE A 92 14.35 -21.44 -22.08
CA PHE A 92 13.00 -21.04 -21.64
C PHE A 92 12.74 -21.34 -20.16
N VAL A 93 13.29 -22.45 -19.64
CA VAL A 93 13.18 -22.79 -18.21
C VAL A 93 13.96 -21.77 -17.37
N LEU A 94 15.17 -21.40 -17.79
CA LEU A 94 15.98 -20.39 -17.11
C LEU A 94 15.33 -18.99 -17.18
N GLU A 95 14.82 -18.59 -18.33
CA GLU A 95 14.07 -17.34 -18.52
C GLU A 95 12.88 -17.26 -17.57
N LYS A 96 12.08 -18.33 -17.52
CA LYS A 96 10.89 -18.39 -16.67
C LYS A 96 11.24 -18.41 -15.19
N LEU A 97 12.34 -19.06 -14.82
CA LEU A 97 12.87 -19.05 -13.45
C LEU A 97 13.27 -17.63 -13.02
N LEU A 98 14.02 -16.91 -13.85
CA LEU A 98 14.40 -15.51 -13.57
C LEU A 98 13.18 -14.60 -13.39
N ASN A 99 12.13 -14.79 -14.18
CA ASN A 99 10.91 -14.00 -14.07
C ASN A 99 10.05 -14.35 -12.84
N TYR A 100 10.18 -15.56 -12.29
CA TYR A 100 9.39 -16.03 -11.16
C TYR A 100 10.09 -15.83 -9.80
N LEU A 101 11.42 -15.95 -9.76
CA LEU A 101 12.24 -15.78 -8.54
C LEU A 101 11.89 -14.53 -7.70
N PRO A 102 11.64 -13.34 -8.28
CA PRO A 102 11.24 -12.15 -7.53
C PRO A 102 9.99 -12.29 -6.66
N ASN A 103 9.05 -13.16 -7.03
CA ASN A 103 7.81 -13.36 -6.26
C ASN A 103 8.03 -14.13 -4.94
N GLY A 104 9.14 -14.86 -4.82
CA GLY A 104 9.49 -15.68 -3.65
C GLY A 104 10.70 -15.18 -2.86
N LEU A 105 11.31 -14.06 -3.27
CA LEU A 105 12.52 -13.53 -2.66
C LEU A 105 12.22 -12.76 -1.36
N SER A 106 12.86 -13.14 -0.26
CA SER A 106 13.18 -12.20 0.82
C SER A 106 14.38 -11.35 0.39
N THR A 107 14.46 -10.10 0.85
CA THR A 107 15.49 -9.11 0.46
C THR A 107 16.95 -9.52 0.75
N GLU A 108 17.20 -10.70 1.31
CA GLU A 108 18.50 -11.13 1.87
C GLU A 108 18.94 -12.55 1.47
N ASN A 109 18.46 -13.13 0.35
CA ASN A 109 18.91 -14.48 -0.05
C ASN A 109 20.28 -14.44 -0.76
N GLU A 110 21.35 -14.75 -0.01
CA GLU A 110 22.73 -14.78 -0.51
C GLU A 110 22.95 -15.81 -1.65
N GLN A 111 22.28 -16.97 -1.62
CA GLN A 111 22.46 -17.99 -2.66
C GLN A 111 22.01 -17.49 -4.04
N ILE A 112 20.89 -16.78 -4.10
CA ILE A 112 20.38 -16.22 -5.35
C ILE A 112 21.32 -15.12 -5.88
N ARG A 113 21.94 -14.33 -4.98
CA ARG A 113 22.95 -13.33 -5.37
C ARG A 113 24.13 -13.98 -6.06
N VAL A 114 24.73 -15.00 -5.44
CA VAL A 114 25.91 -15.67 -6.01
C VAL A 114 25.58 -16.36 -7.33
N ALA A 115 24.42 -17.05 -7.41
CA ALA A 115 23.94 -17.67 -8.63
C ALA A 115 23.73 -16.65 -9.77
N TYR A 116 23.13 -15.50 -9.46
CA TYR A 116 22.93 -14.42 -10.41
C TYR A 116 24.25 -13.81 -10.88
N ASP A 117 25.23 -13.65 -9.99
CA ASP A 117 26.56 -13.12 -10.34
C ASP A 117 27.27 -14.03 -11.37
N ARG A 118 27.22 -15.36 -11.19
CA ARG A 118 27.75 -16.32 -12.18
C ARG A 118 27.07 -16.18 -13.53
N LEU A 119 25.73 -16.07 -13.54
CA LEU A 119 24.96 -15.87 -14.77
C LEU A 119 25.33 -14.56 -15.47
N PHE A 120 25.41 -13.49 -14.70
CA PHE A 120 25.75 -12.16 -15.21
C PHE A 120 27.16 -12.11 -15.81
N GLU A 121 28.13 -12.76 -15.18
CA GLU A 121 29.50 -12.87 -15.70
C GLU A 121 29.55 -13.68 -16.99
N CYS A 122 28.91 -14.85 -17.03
CA CYS A 122 28.82 -15.69 -18.23
C CYS A 122 28.22 -14.94 -19.44
N ILE A 123 27.15 -14.16 -19.21
CA ILE A 123 26.55 -13.29 -20.22
C ILE A 123 27.50 -12.19 -20.68
N CYS A 124 28.26 -11.59 -19.75
CA CYS A 124 29.22 -10.55 -20.11
C CYS A 124 30.37 -11.07 -20.97
N GLU A 125 30.82 -12.31 -20.73
CA GLU A 125 31.89 -12.96 -21.50
C GLU A 125 31.46 -13.30 -22.93
N HIS A 126 30.24 -13.81 -23.12
CA HIS A 126 29.72 -14.28 -24.42
C HIS A 126 28.71 -13.32 -25.07
N PHE A 127 28.72 -12.05 -24.66
CA PHE A 127 27.68 -11.07 -25.01
C PHE A 127 27.44 -10.91 -26.52
N ASP A 128 28.51 -10.86 -27.31
CA ASP A 128 28.44 -10.63 -28.76
C ASP A 128 27.78 -11.80 -29.51
N ASP A 129 27.96 -13.03 -29.03
CA ASP A 129 27.30 -14.22 -29.60
C ASP A 129 25.84 -14.28 -29.13
N TYR A 130 25.63 -14.11 -27.83
CA TYR A 130 24.31 -14.28 -27.20
C TYR A 130 23.28 -13.23 -27.66
N ILE A 131 23.70 -12.03 -28.04
CA ILE A 131 22.75 -11.01 -28.49
C ILE A 131 22.17 -11.32 -29.88
N GLN A 132 22.82 -12.16 -30.68
CA GLN A 132 22.37 -12.51 -32.04
C GLN A 132 21.31 -13.62 -32.04
N GLU A 133 21.42 -14.61 -31.15
CA GLU A 133 20.49 -15.73 -31.12
C GLU A 133 19.22 -15.35 -30.34
N THR A 134 18.06 -15.82 -30.81
CA THR A 134 16.77 -15.46 -30.22
C THR A 134 16.67 -15.89 -28.76
N GLY A 135 16.90 -17.17 -28.44
CA GLY A 135 16.78 -17.69 -27.07
C GLY A 135 17.74 -17.01 -26.08
N THR A 136 19.00 -16.83 -26.45
CA THR A 136 20.01 -16.21 -25.58
C THR A 136 19.76 -14.72 -25.38
N SER A 137 19.22 -14.00 -26.39
CA SER A 137 18.85 -12.59 -26.23
C SER A 137 17.72 -12.37 -25.22
N HIS A 138 16.77 -13.32 -25.12
CA HIS A 138 15.73 -13.35 -24.10
C HIS A 138 16.31 -13.57 -22.69
N ILE A 139 17.34 -14.41 -22.56
CA ILE A 139 18.07 -14.58 -21.29
C ILE A 139 18.79 -13.30 -20.89
N ILE A 140 19.45 -12.61 -21.83
CA ILE A 140 20.06 -11.31 -21.56
C ILE A 140 19.00 -10.32 -21.05
N ALA A 141 17.87 -10.19 -21.75
CA ALA A 141 16.79 -9.28 -21.36
C ALA A 141 16.20 -9.63 -19.99
N SER A 142 15.96 -10.91 -19.69
CA SER A 142 15.45 -11.34 -18.39
C SER A 142 16.45 -11.12 -17.27
N THR A 143 17.75 -11.35 -17.53
CA THR A 143 18.83 -11.07 -16.58
C THR A 143 18.94 -9.58 -16.26
N ILE A 144 18.77 -8.72 -17.26
CA ILE A 144 18.74 -7.25 -17.06
C ILE A 144 17.48 -6.84 -16.30
N SER A 145 16.32 -7.39 -16.67
CA SER A 145 15.03 -7.13 -16.00
C SER A 145 15.06 -7.50 -14.52
N PHE A 146 15.81 -8.54 -14.16
CA PHE A 146 16.00 -8.99 -12.78
C PHE A 146 16.62 -7.91 -11.86
N LEU A 147 17.34 -6.93 -12.42
CA LEU A 147 17.90 -5.82 -11.63
C LEU A 147 16.85 -4.81 -11.16
N HIS A 148 15.65 -4.83 -11.73
CA HIS A 148 14.51 -4.03 -11.28
C HIS A 148 13.20 -4.81 -11.54
N PRO A 149 12.95 -5.90 -10.80
CA PRO A 149 11.86 -6.80 -11.12
C PRO A 149 10.51 -6.12 -10.85
N LEU A 150 9.62 -6.18 -11.83
CA LEU A 150 8.20 -5.90 -11.64
C LEU A 150 7.60 -7.03 -10.81
N ILE A 151 7.01 -6.71 -9.66
CA ILE A 151 6.16 -7.63 -8.92
C ILE A 151 4.83 -7.66 -9.66
N ILE A 152 4.64 -8.68 -10.49
CA ILE A 152 3.35 -8.94 -11.11
C ILE A 152 2.49 -9.60 -10.03
N PRO A 153 1.47 -8.92 -9.48
CA PRO A 153 0.61 -9.55 -8.47
C PRO A 153 -0.05 -10.76 -9.13
N THR A 154 -0.10 -11.89 -8.42
CA THR A 154 -0.74 -13.13 -8.91
C THR A 154 -2.20 -12.93 -9.36
N ASP A 155 -2.85 -11.85 -8.91
CA ASP A 155 -4.25 -11.54 -9.17
C ASP A 155 -4.53 -10.35 -10.13
N ASN A 156 -3.53 -9.58 -10.61
CA ASN A 156 -3.80 -8.40 -11.44
C ASN A 156 -3.19 -8.45 -12.84
N ASN A 157 -4.04 -8.94 -13.74
CA ASN A 157 -4.01 -8.86 -15.20
C ASN A 157 -3.75 -7.43 -15.71
N GLU A 158 -3.04 -7.27 -16.83
CA GLU A 158 -2.92 -6.02 -17.62
C GLU A 158 -4.26 -5.25 -17.80
N TYR A 159 -5.35 -5.99 -17.68
CA TYR A 159 -6.73 -5.52 -17.59
C TYR A 159 -6.99 -4.46 -16.49
N GLU A 160 -6.43 -4.60 -15.29
CA GLU A 160 -6.71 -3.67 -14.18
C GLU A 160 -6.05 -2.31 -14.42
N ALA A 161 -4.79 -2.33 -14.89
CA ALA A 161 -4.06 -1.13 -15.30
C ALA A 161 -4.70 -0.45 -16.53
N LEU A 162 -5.39 -1.21 -17.38
CA LEU A 162 -6.15 -0.65 -18.49
C LEU A 162 -7.38 0.12 -17.99
N ILE A 163 -8.16 -0.46 -17.08
CA ILE A 163 -9.46 0.10 -16.68
C ILE A 163 -9.30 1.27 -15.70
N ASP A 164 -8.23 1.31 -14.91
CA ASP A 164 -7.93 2.47 -14.07
C ASP A 164 -7.24 3.63 -14.81
N GLY A 165 -6.87 3.45 -16.09
CA GLY A 165 -6.17 4.48 -16.87
C GLY A 165 -4.68 4.63 -16.55
N GLY A 166 -4.02 3.55 -16.11
CA GLY A 166 -2.60 3.53 -15.78
C GLY A 166 -2.29 4.06 -14.38
N GLN A 167 -3.28 4.11 -13.48
CA GLN A 167 -3.11 4.61 -12.11
C GLN A 167 -2.67 3.52 -11.13
N THR A 168 -2.81 2.23 -11.46
CA THR A 168 -2.26 1.16 -10.62
C THR A 168 -0.75 1.34 -10.55
N GLU A 169 -0.27 1.64 -9.35
CA GLU A 169 1.15 1.71 -9.07
C GLU A 169 1.79 0.36 -9.37
N ARG A 170 2.77 0.37 -10.29
CA ARG A 170 3.60 -0.80 -10.55
C ARG A 170 4.44 -1.05 -9.31
N LYS A 171 4.22 -2.18 -8.66
CA LYS A 171 5.05 -2.60 -7.53
C LYS A 171 6.33 -3.22 -8.07
N PHE A 172 7.46 -2.75 -7.58
CA PHE A 172 8.77 -3.30 -7.92
C PHE A 172 9.38 -3.94 -6.70
N PHE A 173 10.19 -4.97 -6.92
CA PHE A 173 10.94 -5.60 -5.85
C PHE A 173 12.19 -4.78 -5.53
N PRO A 174 12.31 -4.19 -4.33
CA PRO A 174 13.50 -3.44 -3.97
C PRO A 174 14.66 -4.39 -3.68
N LEU A 175 15.70 -4.34 -4.52
CA LEU A 175 16.96 -5.07 -4.26
C LEU A 175 17.78 -4.34 -3.18
N SER A 176 18.52 -5.09 -2.36
CA SER A 176 19.38 -4.48 -1.32
C SER A 176 20.52 -3.66 -1.92
N SER A 177 21.00 -2.67 -1.17
CA SER A 177 22.05 -1.73 -1.61
C SER A 177 23.36 -2.42 -2.03
N GLU A 178 23.63 -3.61 -1.50
CA GLU A 178 24.79 -4.44 -1.82
C GLU A 178 24.78 -5.04 -3.23
N TRP A 179 23.63 -5.09 -3.92
CA TRP A 179 23.52 -5.67 -5.27
C TRP A 179 24.21 -4.84 -6.36
N HIS A 180 24.68 -3.63 -6.01
CA HIS A 180 25.42 -2.72 -6.90
C HIS A 180 24.81 -2.60 -8.31
N VAL A 181 23.48 -2.48 -8.38
CA VAL A 181 22.68 -2.48 -9.62
C VAL A 181 23.24 -1.52 -10.69
N ILE A 182 23.59 -0.28 -10.28
CA ILE A 182 24.15 0.74 -11.18
C ILE A 182 25.47 0.30 -11.82
N LYS A 183 26.32 -0.44 -11.09
CA LYS A 183 27.61 -0.94 -11.60
C LYS A 183 27.38 -1.97 -12.71
N LYS A 184 26.45 -2.90 -12.49
CA LYS A 184 26.05 -3.92 -13.47
C LYS A 184 25.43 -3.31 -14.73
N ILE A 185 24.52 -2.34 -14.58
CA ILE A 185 23.95 -1.58 -15.69
C ILE A 185 25.04 -0.92 -16.53
N LYS A 186 26.00 -0.24 -15.89
CA LYS A 186 27.13 0.41 -16.59
C LYS A 186 28.04 -0.59 -17.30
N GLN A 187 28.19 -1.81 -16.78
CA GLN A 187 28.99 -2.87 -17.41
C GLN A 187 28.33 -3.36 -18.71
N ILE A 188 27.06 -3.74 -18.68
CA ILE A 188 26.31 -4.12 -19.89
C ILE A 188 26.26 -2.96 -20.88
N GLY A 189 26.04 -1.74 -20.38
CA GLY A 189 26.06 -0.52 -21.18
C GLY A 189 27.36 -0.30 -21.95
N LYS A 190 28.52 -0.73 -21.42
CA LYS A 190 29.80 -0.69 -22.16
C LYS A 190 29.86 -1.76 -23.25
N LEU A 191 29.32 -2.95 -23.01
CA LEU A 191 29.27 -4.03 -24.00
C LEU A 191 28.37 -3.65 -25.18
N VAL A 192 27.16 -3.15 -24.89
CA VAL A 192 26.22 -2.61 -25.87
C VAL A 192 26.84 -1.48 -26.71
N LYS A 193 27.72 -0.66 -26.12
CA LYS A 193 28.42 0.40 -26.86
C LYS A 193 29.49 -0.11 -27.83
N LYS A 194 30.08 -1.28 -27.56
CA LYS A 194 31.15 -1.90 -28.34
C LYS A 194 30.63 -2.86 -29.41
N THR A 195 29.53 -3.55 -29.13
CA THR A 195 28.96 -4.55 -30.05
C THR A 195 28.51 -3.91 -31.37
N LYS A 196 28.62 -4.69 -32.45
CA LYS A 196 28.05 -4.35 -33.76
C LYS A 196 26.61 -4.84 -33.88
N ASN A 197 26.22 -5.80 -33.06
CA ASN A 197 24.92 -6.47 -33.13
C ASN A 197 23.83 -5.62 -32.48
N TYR A 198 22.63 -5.68 -33.05
CA TYR A 198 21.47 -4.95 -32.59
C TYR A 198 20.33 -5.91 -32.33
N ASN A 199 19.77 -5.84 -31.12
CA ASN A 199 18.63 -6.63 -30.69
C ASN A 199 17.71 -5.72 -29.88
N GLU A 200 16.54 -5.41 -30.42
CA GLU A 200 15.63 -4.39 -29.90
C GLU A 200 15.16 -4.72 -28.48
N LEU A 201 14.91 -6.00 -28.18
CA LEU A 201 14.46 -6.45 -26.85
C LEU A 201 15.51 -6.16 -25.78
N VAL A 202 16.78 -6.53 -26.03
CA VAL A 202 17.88 -6.30 -25.10
C VAL A 202 18.10 -4.80 -24.87
N TYR A 203 18.10 -4.03 -25.95
CA TYR A 203 18.30 -2.57 -25.88
C TYR A 203 17.14 -1.89 -25.15
N ALA A 204 15.88 -2.19 -25.49
CA ALA A 204 14.70 -1.66 -24.81
C ALA A 204 14.70 -2.01 -23.32
N THR A 205 15.03 -3.25 -22.98
CA THR A 205 15.08 -3.70 -21.59
C THR A 205 16.17 -2.96 -20.81
N LEU A 206 17.37 -2.84 -21.37
CA LEU A 206 18.45 -2.06 -20.75
C LEU A 206 18.03 -0.60 -20.54
N LEU A 207 17.46 0.04 -21.56
CA LEU A 207 16.98 1.42 -21.49
C LEU A 207 15.95 1.60 -20.37
N ARG A 208 14.98 0.68 -20.25
CA ARG A 208 13.96 0.74 -19.20
C ARG A 208 14.58 0.73 -17.80
N ILE A 209 15.51 -0.20 -17.55
CA ILE A 209 16.21 -0.29 -16.26
C ILE A 209 17.09 0.96 -16.01
N CYS A 210 17.71 1.51 -17.06
CA CYS A 210 18.45 2.77 -16.96
C CYS A 210 17.53 3.94 -16.59
N GLY A 211 16.32 4.00 -17.14
CA GLY A 211 15.33 5.02 -16.82
C GLY A 211 14.98 5.05 -15.32
N TYR A 212 14.83 3.88 -14.69
CA TYR A 212 14.53 3.76 -13.26
C TYR A 212 15.72 4.11 -12.34
N HIS A 213 16.96 3.79 -12.73
CA HIS A 213 18.13 3.89 -11.83
C HIS A 213 19.17 4.96 -12.19
N CYS A 214 19.24 5.40 -13.46
CA CYS A 214 20.29 6.29 -13.96
C CYS A 214 19.86 7.09 -15.21
N LYS A 215 19.14 8.20 -15.00
CA LYS A 215 18.63 9.08 -16.07
C LYS A 215 19.71 9.56 -17.05
N GLU A 216 20.87 10.00 -16.56
CA GLU A 216 21.97 10.49 -17.41
C GLU A 216 22.48 9.41 -18.39
N PHE A 217 22.55 8.15 -17.92
CA PHE A 217 22.99 7.05 -18.76
C PHE A 217 21.92 6.64 -19.78
N TYR A 218 20.65 6.70 -19.39
CA TYR A 218 19.50 6.51 -20.27
C TYR A 218 19.54 7.50 -21.45
N GLU A 219 19.64 8.81 -21.19
CA GLU A 219 19.67 9.85 -22.23
C GLU A 219 20.83 9.63 -23.23
N LYS A 220 22.05 9.41 -22.71
CA LYS A 220 23.24 9.14 -23.55
C LYS A 220 23.11 7.87 -24.39
N LEU A 221 22.46 6.83 -23.86
CA LEU A 221 22.27 5.58 -24.59
C LEU A 221 21.18 5.74 -25.66
N MET A 222 20.09 6.45 -25.34
CA MET A 222 19.02 6.76 -26.27
C MET A 222 19.53 7.55 -27.48
N ASP A 223 20.26 8.65 -27.25
CA ASP A 223 20.79 9.48 -28.34
C ASP A 223 21.64 8.68 -29.31
N LYS A 224 22.47 7.77 -28.78
CA LYS A 224 23.32 6.89 -29.59
C LYS A 224 22.52 5.87 -30.40
N ILE A 225 21.44 5.32 -29.83
CA ILE A 225 20.56 4.38 -30.52
C ILE A 225 19.84 5.11 -31.65
N CYS A 226 19.25 6.28 -31.36
CA CYS A 226 18.60 7.12 -32.36
C CYS A 226 19.57 7.51 -33.48
N SER A 227 20.77 7.99 -33.15
CA SER A 227 21.76 8.42 -34.13
C SER A 227 22.36 7.28 -34.96
N LYS A 228 22.33 6.03 -34.48
CA LYS A 228 22.95 4.89 -35.16
C LYS A 228 21.94 4.07 -35.97
N TYR A 229 20.74 3.88 -35.43
CA TYR A 229 19.73 2.98 -36.00
C TYR A 229 18.49 3.71 -36.53
N TYR A 230 18.26 4.97 -36.13
CA TYR A 230 17.06 5.73 -36.48
C TYR A 230 17.37 7.16 -36.98
N THR A 231 18.44 7.32 -37.78
CA THR A 231 18.86 8.63 -38.32
C THR A 231 17.78 9.34 -39.12
N ASN A 232 16.95 8.59 -39.85
CA ASN A 232 15.81 9.09 -40.61
C ASN A 232 14.51 8.42 -40.10
N LEU A 233 14.19 8.65 -38.82
CA LEU A 233 12.98 8.08 -38.23
C LEU A 233 11.72 8.57 -38.98
N ASN A 234 10.90 7.62 -39.42
CA ASN A 234 9.58 7.88 -40.02
C ASN A 234 8.47 7.20 -39.19
N TYR A 235 7.20 7.43 -39.55
CA TYR A 235 6.07 6.82 -38.85
C TYR A 235 6.03 5.28 -39.00
N GLU A 236 6.49 4.71 -40.12
CA GLU A 236 6.52 3.25 -40.35
C GLU A 236 7.38 2.53 -39.30
N HIS A 237 8.47 3.16 -38.85
CA HIS A 237 9.28 2.62 -37.74
C HIS A 237 8.50 2.57 -36.42
N LEU A 238 7.54 3.46 -36.19
CA LEU A 238 6.67 3.41 -35.00
C LEU A 238 5.58 2.33 -35.13
N LEU A 239 5.28 1.91 -36.36
CA LEU A 239 4.31 0.86 -36.67
C LEU A 239 4.95 -0.54 -36.78
N ASP A 240 6.28 -0.65 -36.75
CA ASP A 240 6.97 -1.94 -36.75
C ASP A 240 6.94 -2.61 -35.37
N LYS A 241 6.74 -3.93 -35.38
CA LYS A 241 6.55 -4.73 -34.15
C LYS A 241 7.84 -4.88 -33.34
N ARG A 242 9.01 -4.84 -33.99
CA ARG A 242 10.29 -5.06 -33.29
C ARG A 242 10.80 -3.77 -32.67
N SER A 243 10.67 -2.65 -33.38
CA SER A 243 11.04 -1.34 -32.89
C SER A 243 10.08 -0.77 -31.85
N SER A 244 8.81 -1.23 -31.80
CA SER A 244 7.80 -0.72 -30.86
C SER A 244 8.25 -0.80 -29.40
N PHE A 245 9.03 -1.81 -29.01
CA PHE A 245 9.54 -1.95 -27.65
C PHE A 245 10.40 -0.76 -27.20
N ILE A 246 11.24 -0.23 -28.08
CA ILE A 246 12.11 0.92 -27.77
C ILE A 246 11.25 2.19 -27.63
N PHE A 247 10.27 2.35 -28.52
CA PHE A 247 9.40 3.51 -28.48
C PHE A 247 8.44 3.49 -27.29
N GLU A 248 7.99 2.32 -26.84
CA GLU A 248 7.25 2.18 -25.58
C GLU A 248 8.09 2.66 -24.38
N VAL A 249 9.38 2.28 -24.32
CA VAL A 249 10.30 2.74 -23.27
C VAL A 249 10.53 4.26 -23.35
N LEU A 250 10.67 4.79 -24.57
CA LEU A 250 10.80 6.24 -24.79
C LEU A 250 9.58 7.04 -24.33
N LEU A 251 8.38 6.46 -24.41
CA LEU A 251 7.16 7.08 -23.89
C LEU A 251 7.11 7.02 -22.37
N GLU A 252 7.59 5.92 -21.78
CA GLU A 252 7.61 5.68 -20.32
C GLU A 252 8.48 6.69 -19.56
N PHE A 253 9.61 7.13 -20.14
CA PHE A 253 10.52 8.09 -19.51
C PHE A 253 10.65 9.39 -20.32
N SER A 254 10.62 10.53 -19.63
CA SER A 254 10.86 11.84 -20.25
C SER A 254 12.20 11.89 -20.98
N SER A 255 12.22 12.33 -22.24
CA SER A 255 13.44 12.52 -23.03
C SER A 255 13.25 13.61 -24.09
N GLU A 256 14.34 14.31 -24.46
CA GLU A 256 14.32 15.29 -25.55
C GLU A 256 13.91 14.66 -26.89
N GLN A 257 14.32 13.42 -27.13
CA GLN A 257 13.97 12.65 -28.33
C GLN A 257 12.45 12.42 -28.45
N ARG A 258 11.78 12.13 -27.33
CA ARG A 258 10.32 11.96 -27.31
C ARG A 258 9.60 13.24 -27.72
N ASP A 259 10.00 14.36 -27.11
CA ASP A 259 9.30 15.64 -27.28
C ASP A 259 9.58 16.27 -28.65
N ASN A 260 10.82 16.18 -29.14
CA ASN A 260 11.25 16.83 -30.39
C ASN A 260 11.07 15.96 -31.64
N ILE A 261 11.01 14.63 -31.51
CA ILE A 261 10.96 13.72 -32.66
C ILE A 261 9.67 12.90 -32.66
N ILE A 262 9.41 12.16 -31.59
CA ILE A 262 8.30 11.19 -31.55
C ILE A 262 6.94 11.87 -31.62
N TYR A 263 6.70 12.90 -30.80
CA TYR A 263 5.43 13.63 -30.81
C TYR A 263 5.13 14.29 -32.17
N PRO A 264 6.04 15.05 -32.80
CA PRO A 264 5.80 15.61 -34.14
C PRO A 264 5.48 14.56 -35.21
N ILE A 265 6.18 13.42 -35.24
CA ILE A 265 5.90 12.33 -36.19
C ILE A 265 4.50 11.76 -35.93
N PHE A 266 4.14 11.52 -34.66
CA PHE A 266 2.83 11.01 -34.29
C PHE A 266 1.71 11.98 -34.70
N PHE A 267 1.80 13.26 -34.34
CA PHE A 267 0.76 14.24 -34.65
C PHE A 267 0.59 14.48 -36.16
N SER A 268 1.66 14.37 -36.95
CA SER A 268 1.58 14.52 -38.41
C SER A 268 0.95 13.32 -39.11
N HIS A 269 0.95 12.14 -38.50
CA HIS A 269 0.48 10.89 -39.12
C HIS A 269 -0.55 10.14 -38.27
N ILE A 270 -1.33 10.85 -37.44
CA ILE A 270 -2.25 10.24 -36.46
C ILE A 270 -3.23 9.23 -37.10
N ASP A 271 -3.63 9.46 -38.35
CA ASP A 271 -4.51 8.59 -39.12
C ASP A 271 -3.97 7.17 -39.34
N GLU A 272 -2.65 7.04 -39.39
CA GLU A 272 -1.96 5.77 -39.56
C GLU A 272 -1.83 4.98 -38.24
N PHE A 273 -2.15 5.60 -37.08
CA PHE A 273 -1.96 4.96 -35.77
C PHE A 273 -3.22 4.32 -35.22
N TYR A 274 -4.33 5.04 -35.12
CA TYR A 274 -5.44 4.61 -34.25
C TYR A 274 -6.20 3.37 -34.76
N LEU A 275 -6.15 3.06 -36.06
CA LEU A 275 -6.70 1.82 -36.65
C LEU A 275 -5.64 0.74 -36.91
N HIS A 276 -4.35 1.09 -36.92
CA HIS A 276 -3.29 0.13 -37.21
C HIS A 276 -3.10 -0.84 -36.03
N PRO A 277 -2.93 -2.16 -36.25
CA PRO A 277 -2.83 -3.16 -35.18
C PRO A 277 -1.69 -2.90 -34.19
N ILE A 278 -0.58 -2.32 -34.64
CA ILE A 278 0.57 -1.94 -33.80
C ILE A 278 0.48 -0.47 -33.38
N GLY A 279 0.00 0.39 -34.27
CA GLY A 279 -0.10 1.84 -34.01
C GLY A 279 -1.06 2.16 -32.89
N ASN A 280 -2.15 1.39 -32.76
CA ASN A 280 -3.11 1.57 -31.66
C ASN A 280 -2.48 1.23 -30.30
N ILE A 281 -1.54 0.28 -30.25
CA ILE A 281 -0.83 -0.11 -29.03
C ILE A 281 0.12 1.03 -28.65
N PHE A 282 0.87 1.56 -29.62
CA PHE A 282 1.71 2.74 -29.41
C PHE A 282 0.90 3.93 -28.90
N PHE A 283 -0.23 4.25 -29.55
CA PHE A 283 -1.10 5.36 -29.14
C PHE A 283 -1.69 5.13 -27.73
N LYS A 284 -2.11 3.90 -27.41
CA LYS A 284 -2.56 3.54 -26.06
C LYS A 284 -1.46 3.81 -25.02
N HIS A 285 -0.22 3.39 -25.28
CA HIS A 285 0.90 3.65 -24.36
C HIS A 285 1.25 5.13 -24.27
N LEU A 286 1.17 5.87 -25.37
CA LEU A 286 1.37 7.32 -25.38
C LEU A 286 0.35 7.99 -24.45
N LEU A 287 -0.93 7.62 -24.56
CA LEU A 287 -1.98 8.14 -23.69
C LEU A 287 -1.72 7.83 -22.21
N LEU A 288 -1.36 6.58 -21.88
CA LEU A 288 -1.10 6.16 -20.50
C LEU A 288 0.10 6.88 -19.85
N THR A 289 1.06 7.34 -20.66
CA THR A 289 2.30 8.00 -20.22
C THR A 289 2.20 9.53 -20.22
N LEU A 290 1.06 10.10 -20.61
CA LEU A 290 0.84 11.54 -20.56
C LEU A 290 0.93 12.06 -19.12
N ASN A 291 1.69 13.14 -18.97
CA ASN A 291 1.86 13.87 -17.72
C ASN A 291 1.42 15.34 -17.81
N ASN A 292 1.09 15.84 -19.01
CA ASN A 292 0.68 17.22 -19.27
C ASN A 292 -0.73 17.26 -19.88
N LYS A 293 -1.59 18.11 -19.30
CA LYS A 293 -2.95 18.41 -19.78
C LYS A 293 -2.96 19.01 -21.20
N GLU A 294 -2.01 19.88 -21.53
CA GLU A 294 -1.96 20.54 -22.85
C GLU A 294 -1.77 19.53 -24.00
N LEU A 295 -0.94 18.51 -23.77
CA LEU A 295 -0.75 17.43 -24.74
C LEU A 295 -2.03 16.60 -24.89
N ALA A 296 -2.75 16.33 -23.80
CA ALA A 296 -4.04 15.64 -23.84
C ALA A 296 -5.07 16.45 -24.64
N GLU A 297 -5.14 17.77 -24.44
CA GLU A 297 -6.02 18.66 -25.22
C GLU A 297 -5.65 18.68 -26.70
N LYS A 298 -4.36 18.76 -27.04
CA LYS A 298 -3.88 18.71 -28.42
C LYS A 298 -4.23 17.39 -29.12
N ILE A 299 -4.10 16.27 -28.40
CA ILE A 299 -4.49 14.94 -28.91
C ILE A 299 -6.00 14.89 -29.12
N TYR A 300 -6.80 15.38 -28.16
CA TYR A 300 -8.24 15.44 -28.30
C TYR A 300 -8.65 16.26 -29.53
N GLN A 301 -8.10 17.46 -29.71
CA GLN A 301 -8.37 18.33 -30.86
C GLN A 301 -7.99 17.66 -32.18
N SER A 302 -6.88 16.93 -32.23
CA SER A 302 -6.43 16.19 -33.42
C SER A 302 -7.39 15.04 -33.78
N MET A 303 -8.01 14.43 -32.78
CA MET A 303 -9.01 13.36 -32.92
C MET A 303 -10.46 13.87 -32.99
N ALA A 304 -10.71 15.17 -32.77
CA ALA A 304 -12.04 15.73 -32.64
C ALA A 304 -12.80 15.90 -33.97
N ASP A 305 -12.15 15.60 -35.10
CA ASP A 305 -12.80 15.46 -36.40
C ASP A 305 -13.91 14.39 -36.33
N GLU A 306 -15.11 14.67 -36.88
CA GLU A 306 -16.26 13.76 -36.77
C GLU A 306 -15.95 12.38 -37.37
N GLU A 307 -15.25 12.31 -38.51
CA GLU A 307 -14.95 11.03 -39.16
C GLU A 307 -13.92 10.22 -38.36
N ARG A 308 -12.86 10.85 -37.87
CA ARG A 308 -11.84 10.19 -37.02
C ARG A 308 -12.45 9.68 -35.72
N PHE A 309 -13.29 10.48 -35.09
CA PHE A 309 -13.90 10.17 -33.82
C PHE A 309 -14.88 9.00 -33.93
N ASP A 310 -15.69 8.98 -34.99
CA ASP A 310 -16.62 7.89 -35.28
C ASP A 310 -15.86 6.58 -35.56
N LYS A 311 -14.76 6.64 -36.32
CA LYS A 311 -13.86 5.50 -36.54
C LYS A 311 -13.18 5.04 -35.24
N LEU A 312 -12.78 5.96 -34.36
CA LEU A 312 -12.24 5.62 -33.04
C LEU A 312 -13.26 4.82 -32.23
N ILE A 313 -14.53 5.27 -32.17
CA ILE A 313 -15.55 4.57 -31.38
C ILE A 313 -15.95 3.23 -32.02
N LEU A 314 -16.11 3.17 -33.34
CA LEU A 314 -16.68 2.00 -34.01
C LEU A 314 -15.65 0.95 -34.46
N GLN A 315 -14.44 1.37 -34.84
CA GLN A 315 -13.48 0.53 -35.56
C GLN A 315 -12.15 0.34 -34.82
N SER A 316 -11.75 1.26 -33.94
CA SER A 316 -10.45 1.15 -33.24
C SER A 316 -10.40 0.00 -32.24
N HIS A 317 -9.20 -0.34 -31.78
CA HIS A 317 -9.05 -1.30 -30.70
C HIS A 317 -9.72 -0.80 -29.40
N ILE A 318 -10.57 -1.62 -28.77
CA ILE A 318 -11.38 -1.21 -27.60
C ILE A 318 -10.55 -0.66 -26.45
N HIS A 319 -9.35 -1.22 -26.22
CA HIS A 319 -8.42 -0.73 -25.20
C HIS A 319 -7.93 0.70 -25.45
N LEU A 320 -7.79 1.11 -26.72
CA LEU A 320 -7.44 2.49 -27.06
C LEU A 320 -8.59 3.44 -26.71
N LEU A 321 -9.83 3.09 -27.07
CA LEU A 321 -11.02 3.86 -26.70
C LEU A 321 -11.16 4.01 -25.18
N ILE A 322 -11.01 2.92 -24.42
CA ILE A 322 -11.05 2.94 -22.96
C ILE A 322 -9.98 3.89 -22.41
N THR A 323 -8.75 3.76 -22.89
CA THR A 323 -7.64 4.62 -22.44
C THR A 323 -7.90 6.08 -22.77
N PHE A 324 -8.43 6.37 -23.96
CA PHE A 324 -8.79 7.73 -24.37
C PHE A 324 -9.84 8.37 -23.46
N ILE A 325 -10.91 7.61 -23.12
CA ILE A 325 -11.92 8.04 -22.15
C ILE A 325 -11.30 8.31 -20.78
N ARG A 326 -10.43 7.41 -20.30
CA ARG A 326 -9.76 7.54 -19.00
C ARG A 326 -8.81 8.74 -18.94
N ILE A 327 -8.08 9.05 -20.01
CA ILE A 327 -7.22 10.24 -20.07
C ILE A 327 -8.03 11.53 -20.05
N CYS A 328 -9.13 11.60 -20.81
CA CYS A 328 -10.03 12.76 -20.77
C CYS A 328 -10.60 12.99 -19.36
N GLU A 329 -10.92 11.90 -18.65
CA GLU A 329 -11.36 11.96 -17.25
C GLU A 329 -10.23 12.40 -16.31
N ARG A 330 -9.06 11.76 -16.38
CA ARG A 330 -7.88 12.03 -15.53
C ARG A 330 -7.40 13.49 -15.60
N PHE A 331 -7.39 14.08 -16.80
CA PHE A 331 -6.97 15.48 -16.99
C PHE A 331 -8.13 16.48 -16.96
N HIS A 332 -9.36 15.99 -16.75
CA HIS A 332 -10.59 16.78 -16.82
C HIS A 332 -10.68 17.63 -18.11
N CYS A 333 -10.24 17.07 -19.24
CA CYS A 333 -10.22 17.74 -20.55
C CYS A 333 -11.28 17.13 -21.48
N HIS A 334 -12.24 17.94 -21.94
CA HIS A 334 -13.31 17.54 -22.89
C HIS A 334 -14.11 16.27 -22.52
N TYR A 335 -14.09 15.81 -21.27
CA TYR A 335 -14.71 14.54 -20.86
C TYR A 335 -16.24 14.52 -21.07
N GLU A 336 -16.95 15.57 -20.69
CA GLU A 336 -18.40 15.64 -20.91
C GLU A 336 -18.76 15.73 -22.40
N GLU A 337 -17.96 16.47 -23.17
CA GLU A 337 -18.12 16.58 -24.62
C GLU A 337 -17.92 15.23 -25.30
N LEU A 338 -16.88 14.49 -24.90
CA LEU A 338 -16.56 13.14 -25.34
C LEU A 338 -17.75 12.20 -25.12
N LEU A 339 -18.30 12.17 -23.90
CA LEU A 339 -19.43 11.30 -23.57
C LEU A 339 -20.70 11.68 -24.33
N ASN A 340 -20.94 12.98 -24.54
CA ASN A 340 -22.07 13.45 -25.34
C ASN A 340 -21.94 13.03 -26.81
N ARG A 341 -20.72 13.08 -27.38
CA ARG A 341 -20.45 12.58 -28.74
C ARG A 341 -20.65 11.08 -28.84
N ILE A 342 -20.14 10.31 -27.87
CA ILE A 342 -20.37 8.85 -27.77
C ILE A 342 -21.89 8.56 -27.71
N ASN A 343 -22.64 9.29 -26.87
CA ASN A 343 -24.08 9.12 -26.76
C ASN A 343 -24.79 9.47 -28.08
N LYS A 344 -24.41 10.55 -28.78
CA LYS A 344 -24.98 10.93 -30.09
C LYS A 344 -24.80 9.81 -31.14
N LEU A 345 -23.67 9.11 -31.10
CA LEU A 345 -23.34 8.06 -32.07
C LEU A 345 -24.08 6.74 -31.78
N ILE A 346 -24.15 6.32 -30.51
CA ILE A 346 -24.71 5.02 -30.13
C ILE A 346 -26.22 5.09 -29.86
N ASN A 347 -26.77 6.28 -29.59
CA ASN A 347 -28.19 6.50 -29.33
C ASN A 347 -28.83 7.34 -30.46
N PRO A 348 -29.17 6.71 -31.61
CA PRO A 348 -29.68 7.41 -32.78
C PRO A 348 -31.05 8.06 -32.56
N GLU A 349 -31.83 7.58 -31.57
CA GLU A 349 -33.21 8.07 -31.33
C GLU A 349 -33.29 9.41 -30.58
N LYS A 350 -32.17 10.02 -30.17
CA LYS A 350 -32.00 11.37 -29.55
C LYS A 350 -32.90 11.75 -28.35
N ASN A 351 -33.93 10.99 -28.03
CA ASN A 351 -35.02 11.40 -27.13
C ASN A 351 -34.92 10.80 -25.73
N ASN A 352 -34.09 9.78 -25.51
CA ASN A 352 -34.00 9.13 -24.20
C ASN A 352 -32.55 8.99 -23.72
N VAL A 353 -32.07 10.04 -23.07
CA VAL A 353 -30.76 10.10 -22.38
C VAL A 353 -30.58 8.95 -21.37
N ASN A 354 -31.68 8.36 -20.89
CA ASN A 354 -31.68 7.24 -19.97
C ASN A 354 -31.17 5.93 -20.60
N ASN A 355 -31.14 5.81 -21.93
CA ASN A 355 -30.70 4.60 -22.63
C ASN A 355 -29.19 4.51 -22.89
N PHE A 356 -28.39 5.44 -22.36
CA PHE A 356 -26.94 5.49 -22.61
C PHE A 356 -26.21 4.18 -22.30
N ILE A 357 -26.37 3.62 -21.08
CA ILE A 357 -25.74 2.33 -20.70
C ILE A 357 -26.28 1.16 -21.53
N PRO A 358 -27.62 0.95 -21.68
CA PRO A 358 -28.15 -0.09 -22.56
C PRO A 358 -27.58 -0.04 -23.99
N CYS A 359 -27.47 1.14 -24.57
CA CYS A 359 -26.87 1.36 -25.89
C CYS A 359 -25.38 1.03 -25.89
N LEU A 360 -24.62 1.50 -24.90
CA LEU A 360 -23.20 1.18 -24.75
C LEU A 360 -22.92 -0.32 -24.58
N LEU A 361 -23.78 -1.04 -23.85
CA LEU A 361 -23.65 -2.49 -23.70
C LEU A 361 -23.80 -3.23 -25.03
N LYS A 362 -24.43 -2.62 -26.04
CA LYS A 362 -24.56 -3.14 -27.41
C LYS A 362 -23.49 -2.59 -28.36
N LEU A 363 -22.50 -1.86 -27.87
CA LEU A 363 -21.43 -1.28 -28.69
C LEU A 363 -20.78 -2.38 -29.53
N ARG A 364 -20.73 -2.16 -30.85
CA ARG A 364 -20.15 -3.05 -31.88
C ARG A 364 -20.74 -4.46 -31.90
N ALA A 365 -22.02 -4.61 -31.54
CA ALA A 365 -22.72 -5.87 -31.67
C ALA A 365 -22.83 -6.30 -33.15
N GLU A 366 -22.52 -7.55 -33.45
CA GLU A 366 -22.67 -8.13 -34.80
C GLU A 366 -24.15 -8.22 -35.20
N ASN A 367 -25.03 -8.49 -34.23
CA ASN A 367 -26.48 -8.55 -34.40
C ASN A 367 -27.18 -7.75 -33.27
N PRO A 368 -27.52 -6.47 -33.49
CA PRO A 368 -28.01 -5.56 -32.44
C PRO A 368 -29.36 -5.96 -31.80
N ASP A 369 -30.14 -6.79 -32.49
CA ASP A 369 -31.43 -7.30 -32.02
C ASP A 369 -31.30 -8.54 -31.12
N ASN A 370 -30.29 -9.39 -31.36
CA ASN A 370 -30.10 -10.66 -30.63
C ASN A 370 -29.07 -10.57 -29.51
N GLN A 371 -28.06 -9.70 -29.64
CA GLN A 371 -27.00 -9.56 -28.66
C GLN A 371 -27.29 -8.40 -27.70
N LEU A 372 -27.66 -8.75 -26.46
CA LEU A 372 -27.99 -7.77 -25.44
C LEU A 372 -26.74 -7.08 -24.85
N ILE A 373 -25.61 -7.81 -24.75
CA ILE A 373 -24.39 -7.32 -24.09
C ILE A 373 -23.14 -7.82 -24.85
N THR A 374 -22.31 -6.91 -25.31
CA THR A 374 -20.99 -7.19 -25.90
C THR A 374 -19.91 -7.14 -24.83
N LYS A 375 -18.82 -7.90 -25.03
CA LYS A 375 -17.64 -7.81 -24.15
C LYS A 375 -17.07 -6.39 -24.17
N GLU A 376 -16.91 -5.82 -25.36
CA GLU A 376 -16.35 -4.48 -25.57
C GLU A 376 -17.14 -3.38 -24.89
N GLY A 377 -18.47 -3.39 -25.05
CA GLY A 377 -19.37 -2.45 -24.36
C GLY A 377 -19.27 -2.55 -22.84
N SER A 378 -19.23 -3.78 -22.30
CA SER A 378 -19.03 -3.99 -20.87
C SER A 378 -17.71 -3.40 -20.36
N LEU A 379 -16.61 -3.51 -21.11
CA LEU A 379 -15.31 -2.93 -20.72
C LEU A 379 -15.35 -1.40 -20.64
N VAL A 380 -16.03 -0.75 -21.59
CA VAL A 380 -16.19 0.71 -21.59
C VAL A 380 -17.00 1.15 -20.37
N VAL A 381 -18.13 0.50 -20.07
CA VAL A 381 -18.94 0.86 -18.90
C VAL A 381 -18.19 0.58 -17.59
N GLN A 382 -17.37 -0.49 -17.55
CA GLN A 382 -16.49 -0.78 -16.43
C GLN A 382 -15.49 0.36 -16.16
N ALA A 383 -14.91 0.93 -17.21
CA ALA A 383 -14.02 2.09 -17.12
C ALA A 383 -14.75 3.35 -16.62
N LEU A 384 -15.99 3.58 -17.09
CA LEU A 384 -16.83 4.70 -16.62
C LEU A 384 -17.17 4.58 -15.13
N PHE A 385 -17.46 3.37 -14.63
CA PHE A 385 -17.74 3.16 -13.20
C PHE A 385 -16.51 3.29 -12.29
N ARG A 386 -15.29 3.16 -12.84
CA ARG A 386 -14.04 3.39 -12.11
C ARG A 386 -13.60 4.85 -12.10
N ALA A 387 -14.28 5.72 -12.84
CA ALA A 387 -14.04 7.16 -12.75
C ALA A 387 -14.11 7.63 -11.30
N GLU A 388 -13.22 8.55 -10.95
CA GLU A 388 -13.19 9.14 -9.63
C GLU A 388 -14.52 9.82 -9.32
N LYS A 389 -15.05 10.52 -10.33
CA LYS A 389 -16.37 11.11 -10.33
C LYS A 389 -17.13 10.58 -11.54
N VAL A 390 -17.99 9.59 -11.31
CA VAL A 390 -18.87 9.06 -12.36
C VAL A 390 -19.75 10.20 -12.89
N ASP A 391 -19.82 10.36 -14.21
CA ASP A 391 -20.53 11.44 -14.87
C ASP A 391 -22.06 11.35 -14.72
N SER A 392 -22.73 12.49 -14.92
CA SER A 392 -24.19 12.60 -14.72
C SER A 392 -25.00 11.73 -15.69
N LEU A 393 -24.50 11.54 -16.92
CA LEU A 393 -25.15 10.75 -17.98
C LEU A 393 -25.16 9.26 -17.61
N THR A 394 -24.00 8.71 -17.25
CA THR A 394 -23.80 7.33 -16.78
C THR A 394 -24.61 7.07 -15.51
N GLN A 395 -24.56 7.97 -14.53
CA GLN A 395 -25.35 7.84 -13.30
C GLN A 395 -26.85 7.76 -13.61
N ARG A 396 -27.38 8.74 -14.36
CA ARG A 396 -28.81 8.82 -14.68
C ARG A 396 -29.29 7.60 -15.46
N SER A 397 -28.52 7.16 -16.45
CA SER A 397 -28.83 5.97 -17.22
C SER A 397 -28.86 4.72 -16.33
N PHE A 398 -27.87 4.54 -15.44
CA PHE A 398 -27.87 3.39 -14.53
C PHE A 398 -29.07 3.39 -13.58
N PHE A 399 -29.43 4.54 -13.00
CA PHE A 399 -30.59 4.66 -12.11
C PHE A 399 -31.90 4.29 -12.81
N SER A 400 -32.02 4.57 -14.11
CA SER A 400 -33.21 4.24 -14.89
C SER A 400 -33.38 2.75 -15.21
N LEU A 401 -32.32 1.94 -15.16
CA LEU A 401 -32.36 0.51 -15.54
C LEU A 401 -33.36 -0.28 -14.71
N SER A 402 -34.32 -0.95 -15.34
CA SER A 402 -35.32 -1.77 -14.63
C SER A 402 -34.67 -2.96 -13.87
N GLY A 403 -35.38 -3.50 -12.88
CA GLY A 403 -34.91 -4.71 -12.15
C GLY A 403 -34.68 -5.90 -13.09
N GLU A 404 -35.50 -6.03 -14.13
CA GLU A 404 -35.35 -7.04 -15.18
C GLU A 404 -34.08 -6.81 -16.01
N GLN A 405 -33.81 -5.57 -16.42
CA GLN A 405 -32.58 -5.25 -17.15
C GLN A 405 -31.33 -5.56 -16.31
N ILE A 406 -31.33 -5.18 -15.02
CA ILE A 406 -30.23 -5.49 -14.10
C ILE A 406 -30.07 -7.02 -13.94
N SER A 407 -31.18 -7.76 -13.83
CA SER A 407 -31.16 -9.22 -13.77
C SER A 407 -30.55 -9.83 -15.04
N CYS A 408 -30.90 -9.34 -16.22
CA CYS A 408 -30.31 -9.78 -17.48
C CYS A 408 -28.81 -9.48 -17.56
N ILE A 409 -28.37 -8.30 -17.08
CA ILE A 409 -26.94 -7.96 -16.99
C ILE A 409 -26.21 -8.89 -16.02
N ALA A 410 -26.78 -9.17 -14.86
CA ALA A 410 -26.19 -10.03 -13.84
C ALA A 410 -26.03 -11.49 -14.30
N CYS A 411 -26.96 -12.02 -15.09
CA CYS A 411 -26.88 -13.38 -15.63
C CYS A 411 -25.99 -13.50 -16.89
N HIS A 412 -25.42 -12.39 -17.38
CA HIS A 412 -24.51 -12.43 -18.52
C HIS A 412 -23.04 -12.48 -18.05
N PRO A 413 -22.15 -13.31 -18.63
CA PRO A 413 -20.74 -13.40 -18.23
C PRO A 413 -20.05 -12.03 -18.13
N SER A 414 -20.09 -11.23 -19.19
CA SER A 414 -19.47 -9.89 -19.19
C SER A 414 -20.23 -8.87 -18.33
N GLY A 415 -21.54 -9.06 -18.10
CA GLY A 415 -22.37 -8.12 -17.36
C GLY A 415 -22.29 -8.31 -15.84
N SER A 416 -22.13 -9.55 -15.37
CA SER A 416 -21.90 -9.85 -13.95
C SER A 416 -20.60 -9.24 -13.46
N HIS A 417 -19.52 -9.34 -14.26
CA HIS A 417 -18.24 -8.69 -13.95
C HIS A 417 -18.39 -7.17 -13.81
N LEU A 418 -19.10 -6.52 -14.75
CA LEU A 418 -19.43 -5.10 -14.70
C LEU A 418 -20.12 -4.73 -13.37
N LEU A 419 -21.18 -5.44 -13.01
CA LEU A 419 -21.96 -5.13 -11.81
C LEU A 419 -21.19 -5.41 -10.52
N CYS A 420 -20.33 -6.43 -10.50
CA CYS A 420 -19.50 -6.70 -9.35
C CYS A 420 -18.37 -5.68 -9.21
N GLN A 421 -17.80 -5.21 -10.31
CA GLN A 421 -16.86 -4.10 -10.31
C GLN A 421 -17.51 -2.81 -9.81
N LEU A 422 -18.76 -2.54 -10.21
CA LEU A 422 -19.54 -1.44 -9.63
C LEU A 422 -19.61 -1.57 -8.10
N ILE A 423 -19.96 -2.74 -7.57
CA ILE A 423 -20.05 -2.97 -6.11
C ILE A 423 -18.70 -2.81 -5.40
N LEU A 424 -17.65 -3.39 -5.95
CA LEU A 424 -16.36 -3.56 -5.26
C LEU A 424 -15.42 -2.37 -5.43
N LYS A 425 -15.49 -1.67 -6.56
CA LYS A 425 -14.48 -0.67 -6.97
C LYS A 425 -15.05 0.72 -7.23
N SER A 426 -16.35 0.86 -7.50
CA SER A 426 -16.92 2.17 -7.86
C SER A 426 -17.27 3.02 -6.63
N LYS A 427 -16.90 4.31 -6.68
CA LYS A 427 -17.37 5.32 -5.71
C LYS A 427 -18.88 5.60 -5.82
N LEU A 428 -19.56 5.13 -6.88
CA LEU A 428 -21.01 5.27 -7.06
C LEU A 428 -21.82 4.28 -6.20
N TRP A 429 -21.26 3.11 -5.88
CA TRP A 429 -21.99 2.07 -5.15
C TRP A 429 -22.53 2.51 -3.78
N PRO A 430 -21.77 3.26 -2.94
CA PRO A 430 -22.28 3.83 -1.70
C PRO A 430 -23.57 4.63 -1.82
N ILE A 431 -23.73 5.36 -2.92
CA ILE A 431 -24.90 6.20 -3.21
C ILE A 431 -26.05 5.33 -3.72
N LEU A 432 -25.75 4.42 -4.66
CA LEU A 432 -26.75 3.53 -5.27
C LEU A 432 -27.44 2.64 -4.23
N ARG A 433 -26.66 2.01 -3.35
CA ARG A 433 -27.20 1.06 -2.36
C ARG A 433 -28.18 1.70 -1.36
N GLN A 434 -28.13 3.02 -1.19
CA GLN A 434 -29.03 3.77 -0.31
C GLN A 434 -30.36 4.17 -0.98
N LYS A 435 -30.45 4.11 -2.31
CA LYS A 435 -31.61 4.58 -3.09
C LYS A 435 -32.44 3.41 -3.65
N ASN A 436 -33.12 2.66 -2.79
CA ASN A 436 -34.08 1.59 -3.13
C ASN A 436 -33.57 0.52 -4.14
N PHE A 437 -32.25 0.41 -4.33
CA PHE A 437 -31.68 -0.53 -5.29
C PHE A 437 -32.01 -1.99 -4.95
N TYR A 438 -31.96 -2.34 -3.66
CA TYR A 438 -32.32 -3.68 -3.18
C TYR A 438 -33.81 -3.99 -3.37
N GLU A 439 -34.67 -2.97 -3.30
CA GLU A 439 -36.12 -3.11 -3.55
C GLU A 439 -36.42 -3.35 -5.02
N LYS A 440 -35.69 -2.68 -5.92
CA LYS A 440 -35.83 -2.85 -7.36
C LYS A 440 -35.55 -4.29 -7.83
N LEU A 441 -34.78 -5.06 -7.05
CA LEU A 441 -34.37 -6.42 -7.36
C LEU A 441 -35.18 -7.50 -6.62
N ASP A 442 -36.21 -7.13 -5.85
CA ASP A 442 -36.94 -8.05 -4.96
C ASP A 442 -37.50 -9.27 -5.68
N GLU A 443 -37.91 -9.15 -6.94
CA GLU A 443 -38.47 -10.28 -7.71
C GLU A 443 -37.43 -11.10 -8.48
N PHE A 444 -36.17 -10.64 -8.53
CA PHE A 444 -35.15 -11.21 -9.42
C PHE A 444 -34.02 -11.97 -8.71
N TYR A 445 -33.95 -11.91 -7.38
CA TYR A 445 -32.88 -12.59 -6.61
C TYR A 445 -32.83 -14.09 -6.82
N THR A 446 -33.99 -14.77 -6.88
CA THR A 446 -34.07 -16.22 -7.08
C THR A 446 -33.49 -16.61 -8.44
N LYS A 447 -33.94 -15.97 -9.52
CA LYS A 447 -33.44 -16.15 -10.90
C LYS A 447 -31.92 -15.94 -10.98
N MET A 448 -31.41 -14.86 -10.39
CA MET A 448 -29.97 -14.57 -10.43
C MET A 448 -29.16 -15.57 -9.59
N ALA A 449 -29.64 -15.98 -8.42
CA ALA A 449 -28.95 -16.95 -7.56
C ALA A 449 -28.85 -18.35 -8.18
N SER A 450 -29.85 -18.73 -8.99
CA SER A 450 -29.89 -19.99 -9.74
C SER A 450 -28.92 -20.02 -10.93
N ASP A 451 -28.56 -18.86 -11.46
CA ASP A 451 -27.69 -18.73 -12.63
C ASP A 451 -26.21 -18.99 -12.29
N LYS A 452 -25.47 -19.56 -13.26
CA LYS A 452 -24.04 -19.89 -13.11
C LYS A 452 -23.18 -18.66 -12.80
N VAL A 453 -23.51 -17.50 -13.37
CA VAL A 453 -22.73 -16.26 -13.26
C VAL A 453 -23.43 -15.24 -12.34
N GLY A 454 -24.77 -15.18 -12.40
CA GLY A 454 -25.57 -14.30 -11.56
C GLY A 454 -25.43 -14.56 -10.06
N CYS A 455 -25.14 -15.82 -9.67
CA CYS A 455 -24.98 -16.19 -8.26
C CYS A 455 -23.83 -15.42 -7.58
N TRP A 456 -22.80 -15.06 -8.35
CA TRP A 456 -21.66 -14.30 -7.84
C TRP A 456 -22.06 -12.86 -7.55
N PHE A 457 -22.85 -12.23 -8.43
CA PHE A 457 -23.39 -10.89 -8.20
C PHE A 457 -24.28 -10.84 -6.95
N VAL A 458 -25.20 -11.80 -6.79
CA VAL A 458 -26.05 -11.88 -5.57
C VAL A 458 -25.20 -12.06 -4.32
N THR A 459 -24.13 -12.85 -4.40
CA THR A 459 -23.17 -13.02 -3.30
C THR A 459 -22.47 -11.71 -2.94
N GLN A 460 -22.00 -10.94 -3.94
CA GLN A 460 -21.36 -9.66 -3.70
C GLN A 460 -22.35 -8.62 -3.12
N LEU A 461 -23.60 -8.62 -3.58
CA LEU A 461 -24.67 -7.79 -3.02
C LEU A 461 -24.93 -8.10 -1.54
N TRP A 462 -24.95 -9.40 -1.18
CA TRP A 462 -25.14 -9.85 0.19
C TRP A 462 -23.99 -9.42 1.11
N LYS A 463 -22.75 -9.60 0.66
CA LYS A 463 -21.55 -9.25 1.43
C LYS A 463 -21.43 -7.75 1.65
N ASN A 464 -21.79 -6.94 0.65
CA ASN A 464 -21.68 -5.48 0.70
C ASN A 464 -22.94 -4.76 1.22
N ALA A 465 -23.98 -5.50 1.60
CA ALA A 465 -25.15 -4.95 2.28
C ALA A 465 -24.77 -4.44 3.69
N ARG A 466 -24.96 -3.14 3.94
CA ARG A 466 -24.58 -2.50 5.21
C ARG A 466 -25.67 -2.62 6.26
N THR A 467 -26.93 -2.53 5.85
CA THR A 467 -28.06 -2.56 6.79
C THR A 467 -28.64 -3.97 6.90
N ILE A 468 -29.16 -4.28 8.08
CA ILE A 468 -29.86 -5.54 8.31
C ILE A 468 -31.13 -5.61 7.47
N ASP A 469 -31.79 -4.48 7.20
CA ASP A 469 -33.02 -4.43 6.40
C ASP A 469 -32.76 -4.82 4.93
N GLN A 470 -31.63 -4.42 4.35
CA GLN A 470 -31.21 -4.87 3.01
C GLN A 470 -31.04 -6.40 2.97
N LYS A 471 -30.35 -6.96 3.99
CA LYS A 471 -30.17 -8.41 4.11
C LYS A 471 -31.50 -9.14 4.35
N LEU A 472 -32.37 -8.57 5.18
CA LEU A 472 -33.69 -9.11 5.45
C LEU A 472 -34.54 -9.18 4.17
N GLN A 473 -34.49 -8.13 3.35
CA GLN A 473 -35.20 -8.07 2.08
C GLN A 473 -34.76 -9.19 1.13
N MET A 474 -33.45 -9.33 0.91
CA MET A 474 -32.92 -10.40 0.06
C MET A 474 -33.34 -11.79 0.57
N ALA A 475 -33.23 -12.03 1.88
CA ALA A 475 -33.61 -13.30 2.49
C ALA A 475 -35.12 -13.56 2.34
N LYS A 476 -35.97 -12.53 2.52
CA LYS A 476 -37.42 -12.63 2.35
C LYS A 476 -37.80 -13.02 0.92
N SER A 477 -37.24 -12.35 -0.08
CA SER A 477 -37.47 -12.69 -1.48
C SER A 477 -37.08 -14.14 -1.79
N MET A 478 -35.86 -14.53 -1.46
CA MET A 478 -35.32 -15.86 -1.78
C MET A 478 -35.98 -16.99 -0.98
N SER A 479 -36.56 -16.70 0.19
CA SER A 479 -37.26 -17.70 1.00
C SER A 479 -38.50 -18.27 0.33
N LYS A 480 -39.14 -17.53 -0.60
CA LYS A 480 -40.34 -17.96 -1.33
C LYS A 480 -40.11 -19.25 -2.13
N ASP A 481 -38.94 -19.38 -2.74
CA ASP A 481 -38.54 -20.54 -3.56
C ASP A 481 -37.42 -21.38 -2.92
N PHE A 482 -37.32 -21.37 -1.59
CA PHE A 482 -36.20 -21.99 -0.86
C PHE A 482 -35.94 -23.46 -1.22
N GLN A 483 -36.99 -24.26 -1.42
CA GLN A 483 -36.86 -25.68 -1.75
C GLN A 483 -36.14 -25.91 -3.10
N ASN A 484 -36.41 -25.04 -4.09
CA ASN A 484 -35.76 -25.10 -5.40
C ASN A 484 -34.32 -24.57 -5.33
N LEU A 485 -34.09 -23.48 -4.60
CA LEU A 485 -32.73 -22.92 -4.44
C LEU A 485 -31.76 -23.87 -3.73
N ARG A 486 -32.25 -24.68 -2.79
CA ARG A 486 -31.40 -25.63 -2.05
C ARG A 486 -30.91 -26.80 -2.90
N SER A 487 -31.68 -27.21 -3.91
CA SER A 487 -31.32 -28.33 -4.79
C SER A 487 -30.39 -27.90 -5.93
N GLN A 488 -30.37 -26.62 -6.28
CA GLN A 488 -29.52 -26.07 -7.33
C GLN A 488 -28.08 -25.85 -6.87
N THR A 489 -27.11 -26.23 -7.70
CA THR A 489 -25.68 -26.23 -7.39
C THR A 489 -25.15 -24.84 -7.03
N TYR A 490 -25.51 -23.80 -7.80
CA TYR A 490 -25.01 -22.44 -7.62
C TYR A 490 -25.70 -21.69 -6.47
N ALA A 491 -27.02 -21.85 -6.35
CA ALA A 491 -27.81 -21.22 -5.30
C ALA A 491 -27.51 -21.81 -3.91
N ARG A 492 -27.02 -23.05 -3.82
CA ARG A 492 -26.65 -23.69 -2.55
C ARG A 492 -25.59 -22.90 -1.77
N PHE A 493 -24.63 -22.28 -2.45
CA PHE A 493 -23.60 -21.49 -1.79
C PHE A 493 -24.19 -20.27 -1.09
N ILE A 494 -24.97 -19.46 -1.82
CA ILE A 494 -25.56 -18.23 -1.26
C ILE A 494 -26.63 -18.52 -0.21
N THR A 495 -27.40 -19.60 -0.34
CA THR A 495 -28.37 -20.01 0.68
C THR A 495 -27.71 -20.44 1.99
N TYR A 496 -26.51 -21.03 1.92
CA TYR A 496 -25.68 -21.33 3.09
C TYR A 496 -25.11 -20.06 3.71
N GLU A 497 -24.51 -19.17 2.91
CA GLU A 497 -23.98 -17.87 3.37
C GLU A 497 -25.04 -16.98 4.04
N MET A 498 -26.27 -17.00 3.53
CA MET A 498 -27.41 -16.31 4.13
C MET A 498 -27.97 -17.01 5.38
N ASN A 499 -27.59 -18.27 5.62
CA ASN A 499 -28.24 -19.16 6.57
C ASN A 499 -29.77 -19.17 6.40
N LEU A 500 -30.21 -19.35 5.15
CA LEU A 500 -31.61 -19.20 4.75
C LEU A 500 -32.51 -20.29 5.38
N THR A 501 -31.96 -21.46 5.69
CA THR A 501 -32.63 -22.51 6.48
C THR A 501 -33.11 -22.00 7.85
N ALA A 502 -32.23 -21.29 8.57
CA ALA A 502 -32.56 -20.72 9.87
C ALA A 502 -33.57 -19.58 9.73
N TYR A 503 -33.46 -18.76 8.68
CA TYR A 503 -34.44 -17.71 8.37
C TYR A 503 -35.85 -18.30 8.13
N CYS A 504 -35.98 -19.31 7.27
CA CYS A 504 -37.26 -19.95 6.98
C CYS A 504 -37.89 -20.63 8.21
N SER A 505 -37.06 -21.11 9.13
CA SER A 505 -37.53 -21.77 10.36
C SER A 505 -37.92 -20.75 11.44
N ARG A 506 -37.09 -19.74 11.67
CA ARG A 506 -37.20 -18.76 12.76
C ARG A 506 -36.60 -17.40 12.34
N PRO A 507 -37.36 -16.54 11.65
CA PRO A 507 -36.85 -15.28 11.11
C PRO A 507 -36.40 -14.29 12.19
N ASP A 508 -37.08 -14.23 13.34
CA ASP A 508 -36.72 -13.33 14.44
C ASP A 508 -35.38 -13.69 15.09
N GLN A 509 -35.13 -15.00 15.29
CA GLN A 509 -33.85 -15.48 15.83
C GLN A 509 -32.70 -15.23 14.85
N TRP A 510 -32.98 -15.41 13.55
CA TRP A 510 -32.03 -15.11 12.50
C TRP A 510 -31.66 -13.61 12.48
N LYS A 511 -32.65 -12.70 12.57
CA LYS A 511 -32.41 -11.24 12.62
C LYS A 511 -31.55 -10.85 13.83
N ARG A 512 -31.85 -11.40 15.00
CA ARG A 512 -31.05 -11.18 16.22
C ARG A 512 -29.62 -11.69 16.07
N SER A 513 -29.42 -12.89 15.52
CA SER A 513 -28.09 -13.47 15.27
C SER A 513 -27.24 -12.57 14.37
N MET A 514 -27.84 -12.01 13.30
CA MET A 514 -27.15 -11.08 12.40
C MET A 514 -26.78 -9.76 13.10
N PHE A 515 -27.65 -9.22 13.95
CA PHE A 515 -27.37 -8.03 14.75
C PHE A 515 -26.20 -8.25 15.73
N TYR A 516 -26.19 -9.37 16.46
CA TYR A 516 -25.10 -9.68 17.38
C TYR A 516 -23.76 -9.88 16.66
N LYS A 517 -23.74 -10.54 15.51
CA LYS A 517 -22.53 -10.69 14.69
C LYS A 517 -21.96 -9.35 14.25
N LEU A 518 -22.81 -8.42 13.80
CA LEU A 518 -22.37 -7.09 13.36
C LEU A 518 -21.77 -6.30 14.54
N ASN A 519 -22.46 -6.28 15.68
CA ASN A 519 -21.99 -5.56 16.87
C ASN A 519 -20.72 -6.16 17.45
N PHE A 520 -20.57 -7.49 17.44
CA PHE A 520 -19.35 -8.15 17.90
C PHE A 520 -18.12 -7.72 17.07
N ILE A 521 -18.26 -7.61 15.74
CA ILE A 521 -17.20 -7.11 14.86
C ILE A 521 -16.84 -5.66 15.22
N PHE A 522 -17.84 -4.79 15.43
CA PHE A 522 -17.59 -3.40 15.83
C PHE A 522 -16.89 -3.29 17.19
N ILE A 523 -17.27 -4.11 18.17
CA ILE A 523 -16.62 -4.14 19.49
C ILE A 523 -15.17 -4.59 19.36
N LEU A 524 -14.89 -5.61 18.54
CA LEU A 524 -13.54 -6.10 18.29
C LEU A 524 -12.67 -5.03 17.61
N LEU A 525 -13.20 -4.32 16.61
CA LEU A 525 -12.51 -3.23 15.92
C LEU A 525 -12.21 -2.06 16.88
N PHE A 526 -13.16 -1.71 17.73
CA PHE A 526 -12.96 -0.69 18.76
C PHE A 526 -11.87 -1.09 19.77
N LEU A 527 -11.87 -2.34 20.23
CA LEU A 527 -10.82 -2.88 21.09
C LEU A 527 -9.44 -2.87 20.42
N THR A 528 -9.36 -3.15 19.11
CA THR A 528 -8.08 -3.09 18.38
C THR A 528 -7.54 -1.68 18.25
N ILE A 529 -8.41 -0.67 18.05
CA ILE A 529 -8.00 0.73 17.95
C ILE A 529 -7.45 1.24 19.29
N LEU A 530 -8.02 0.79 20.42
CA LEU A 530 -7.55 1.12 21.76
C LEU A 530 -6.15 0.56 22.09
N ILE A 531 -5.68 -0.45 21.35
CA ILE A 531 -4.40 -1.12 21.61
C ILE A 531 -3.28 -0.55 20.72
N ILE A 532 -3.57 0.35 19.79
CA ILE A 532 -2.53 0.95 18.93
C ILE A 532 -1.67 1.90 19.78
N PRO A 533 -0.37 1.64 19.98
CA PRO A 533 0.50 2.55 20.69
C PRO A 533 0.69 3.82 19.85
N THR A 534 0.29 4.97 20.38
CA THR A 534 0.65 6.28 19.83
C THR A 534 2.09 6.57 20.20
N TYR A 535 2.98 6.68 19.22
CA TYR A 535 4.35 7.14 19.44
C TYR A 535 4.34 8.68 19.53
N SER A 536 4.58 9.24 20.72
CA SER A 536 4.88 10.66 20.90
C SER A 536 6.38 10.83 21.17
N VAL A 537 7.02 11.79 20.50
CA VAL A 537 8.45 12.11 20.65
C VAL A 537 8.64 13.34 21.57
N ASP A 538 7.86 13.39 22.66
CA ASP A 538 8.02 14.39 23.72
C ASP A 538 8.38 13.65 25.02
N ILE A 539 9.47 14.07 25.67
CA ILE A 539 9.95 13.48 26.92
C ILE A 539 9.76 14.49 28.03
N GLU A 540 8.94 14.14 29.02
CA GLU A 540 8.73 14.92 30.25
C GLU A 540 8.92 14.00 31.46
N LEU A 541 9.86 14.33 32.34
CA LEU A 541 10.22 13.49 33.48
C LEU A 541 10.46 14.32 34.74
N THR A 542 10.07 13.76 35.89
CA THR A 542 10.43 14.29 37.21
C THR A 542 11.37 13.30 37.89
N ILE A 543 12.56 13.75 38.24
CA ILE A 543 13.64 12.92 38.76
C ILE A 543 14.07 13.38 40.15
N LEU A 544 14.67 12.46 40.91
CA LEU A 544 15.30 12.75 42.19
C LEU A 544 16.81 12.69 42.01
N VAL A 545 17.49 13.81 42.20
CA VAL A 545 18.95 13.93 42.18
C VAL A 545 19.46 13.86 43.63
N PRO A 546 20.12 12.77 44.03
CA PRO A 546 20.56 12.59 45.42
C PRO A 546 21.59 13.63 45.87
N ALA A 547 21.78 13.74 47.18
CA ALA A 547 22.82 14.60 47.75
C ALA A 547 24.22 14.12 47.33
N SER A 548 25.10 15.08 47.01
CA SER A 548 26.48 14.82 46.59
C SER A 548 26.63 13.99 45.30
N GLN A 549 25.60 13.90 44.46
CA GLN A 549 25.59 13.11 43.22
C GLN A 549 25.15 13.94 42.01
N ARG A 550 25.41 13.38 40.82
CA ARG A 550 25.01 13.93 39.52
C ARG A 550 24.32 12.84 38.72
N GLU A 551 23.16 13.17 38.15
CA GLU A 551 22.38 12.30 37.27
C GLU A 551 22.49 12.79 35.83
N CYS A 552 22.62 11.85 34.88
CA CYS A 552 22.79 12.15 33.46
C CYS A 552 21.91 11.26 32.60
N PHE A 553 21.37 11.84 31.54
CA PHE A 553 20.47 11.18 30.60
C PHE A 553 20.97 11.41 29.18
N HIS A 554 20.66 10.44 28.32
CA HIS A 554 21.18 10.38 26.96
C HIS A 554 20.04 10.21 25.96
N GLN A 555 20.06 10.98 24.88
CA GLN A 555 19.04 10.91 23.82
C GLN A 555 19.71 11.01 22.45
N VAL A 556 19.35 10.08 21.54
CA VAL A 556 19.84 10.09 20.16
C VAL A 556 19.01 11.06 19.33
N LEU A 557 19.64 12.08 18.75
CA LEU A 557 19.00 13.14 17.97
C LEU A 557 19.75 13.36 16.64
N SER A 558 19.00 13.76 15.60
CA SER A 558 19.53 14.01 14.25
C SER A 558 19.90 15.48 14.04
N ALA A 559 20.98 15.73 13.30
CA ALA A 559 21.41 17.08 12.89
C ALA A 559 20.32 17.81 12.09
N GLY A 560 20.27 19.13 12.24
CA GLY A 560 19.34 20.01 11.53
C GLY A 560 18.01 20.28 12.24
N LYS A 561 17.68 19.54 13.31
CA LYS A 561 16.50 19.79 14.16
C LYS A 561 16.79 20.84 15.25
N THR A 562 15.75 21.51 15.77
CA THR A 562 15.88 22.34 16.98
C THR A 562 15.33 21.59 18.18
N VAL A 563 16.01 21.71 19.32
CA VAL A 563 15.64 21.07 20.58
C VAL A 563 15.32 22.17 21.58
N ASP A 564 14.17 22.03 22.23
CA ASP A 564 13.74 22.86 23.33
C ASP A 564 13.89 22.07 24.63
N VAL A 565 14.71 22.58 25.55
CA VAL A 565 14.98 21.95 26.85
C VAL A 565 14.57 22.91 27.96
N GLU A 566 13.76 22.41 28.88
CA GLU A 566 13.27 23.14 30.05
C GLU A 566 13.54 22.30 31.31
N TYR A 567 13.98 22.94 32.38
CA TYR A 567 14.09 22.28 33.69
C TYR A 567 13.70 23.22 34.83
N GLU A 568 13.15 22.64 35.90
CA GLU A 568 12.71 23.34 37.10
C GLU A 568 12.94 22.48 38.35
N VAL A 569 13.54 23.05 39.39
CA VAL A 569 13.73 22.38 40.68
C VAL A 569 12.45 22.53 41.52
N LEU A 570 11.68 21.45 41.62
CA LEU A 570 10.41 21.40 42.33
C LEU A 570 10.61 21.45 43.86
N ALA A 571 11.62 20.75 44.40
CA ALA A 571 11.85 20.71 45.85
C ALA A 571 13.28 20.27 46.22
N GLY A 572 13.84 20.85 47.28
CA GLY A 572 15.04 20.35 47.98
C GLY A 572 16.11 21.40 48.24
N GLY A 573 16.52 21.54 49.51
CA GLY A 573 17.54 22.52 49.91
C GLY A 573 17.13 23.96 49.58
N ASP A 574 18.02 24.71 48.93
CA ASP A 574 17.78 26.08 48.43
C ASP A 574 17.09 26.13 47.05
N ASN A 575 16.61 24.97 46.57
CA ASN A 575 15.96 24.76 45.27
C ASN A 575 16.84 25.13 44.07
N ASP A 576 18.16 24.92 44.13
CA ASP A 576 19.13 25.27 43.08
C ASP A 576 19.76 24.03 42.44
N ILE A 577 20.21 24.03 41.18
CA ILE A 577 20.97 22.91 40.61
C ILE A 577 21.99 23.37 39.58
N ASN A 578 23.06 22.58 39.40
CA ASN A 578 24.00 22.76 38.31
C ASN A 578 23.53 21.91 37.11
N TYR A 579 23.38 22.53 35.94
CA TYR A 579 22.91 21.88 34.73
C TYR A 579 23.98 21.91 33.64
N TRP A 580 24.12 20.81 32.89
CA TRP A 580 25.06 20.69 31.78
C TRP A 580 24.41 19.99 30.59
N PHE A 581 24.57 20.56 29.40
CA PHE A 581 24.15 19.97 28.14
C PHE A 581 25.34 19.74 27.21
N TYR A 582 25.56 18.50 26.76
CA TYR A 582 26.68 18.09 25.92
C TYR A 582 26.21 17.60 24.55
N ALA A 583 26.96 17.98 23.52
CA ALA A 583 26.88 17.42 22.18
C ALA A 583 27.49 16.00 22.11
N PRO A 584 27.21 15.21 21.05
CA PRO A 584 27.82 13.90 20.83
C PRO A 584 29.36 13.92 20.79
N SER A 585 29.94 15.07 20.39
CA SER A 585 31.38 15.35 20.45
C SER A 585 31.94 15.65 21.86
N ASN A 586 31.13 15.52 22.92
CA ASN A 586 31.42 15.94 24.31
C ASN A 586 31.69 17.44 24.49
N ARG A 587 31.29 18.28 23.52
CA ARG A 587 31.31 19.74 23.66
C ARG A 587 30.15 20.20 24.54
N VAL A 588 30.43 21.07 25.52
CA VAL A 588 29.38 21.72 26.32
C VAL A 588 28.64 22.74 25.44
N LEU A 589 27.33 22.55 25.31
CA LEU A 589 26.43 23.46 24.59
C LEU A 589 25.88 24.53 25.52
N GLN A 590 25.47 24.14 26.73
CA GLN A 590 25.01 25.06 27.79
C GLN A 590 25.45 24.54 29.16
N SER A 591 25.72 25.48 30.06
CA SER A 591 25.90 25.21 31.49
C SER A 591 25.24 26.28 32.35
N ASP A 592 24.51 25.87 33.39
CA ASP A 592 23.99 26.75 34.43
C ASP A 592 24.49 26.28 35.80
N PHE A 593 24.70 27.23 36.72
CA PHE A 593 25.19 26.97 38.07
C PHE A 593 24.25 27.53 39.11
N GLN A 594 23.84 26.69 40.07
CA GLN A 594 22.97 27.04 41.20
C GLN A 594 21.72 27.85 40.81
N LYS A 595 21.04 27.43 39.73
CA LYS A 595 19.77 28.05 39.30
C LYS A 595 18.57 27.20 39.70
N ARG A 596 17.42 27.85 39.89
CA ARG A 596 16.15 27.18 40.20
C ARG A 596 15.48 26.58 38.98
N ASP A 597 15.63 27.26 37.86
CA ASP A 597 14.99 26.97 36.59
C ASP A 597 15.90 27.38 35.42
N GLY A 598 15.65 26.79 34.26
CA GLY A 598 16.31 27.17 33.02
C GLY A 598 15.51 26.70 31.80
N HIS A 599 15.47 27.54 30.78
CA HIS A 599 14.81 27.29 29.51
C HIS A 599 15.75 27.68 28.37
N GLN A 600 15.88 26.79 27.38
CA GLN A 600 16.75 27.00 26.24
C GLN A 600 16.28 26.28 24.98
N THR A 601 16.45 26.94 23.84
CA THR A 601 16.18 26.35 22.52
C THR A 601 17.45 26.38 21.68
N LEU A 602 17.92 25.23 21.21
CA LEU A 602 19.20 25.05 20.53
C LEU A 602 19.04 24.29 19.21
N LYS A 603 19.72 24.73 18.15
CA LYS A 603 19.77 24.02 16.86
C LYS A 603 20.88 22.97 16.88
N LEU A 604 20.56 21.74 16.50
CA LEU A 604 21.50 20.62 16.50
C LEU A 604 22.41 20.64 15.26
N GLU A 605 23.72 20.76 15.48
CA GLU A 605 24.74 20.74 14.41
C GLU A 605 25.19 19.31 14.06
N GLU A 606 25.15 18.39 15.02
CA GLU A 606 25.68 17.02 14.91
C GLU A 606 24.56 15.99 15.12
N SER A 607 24.59 14.89 14.37
CA SER A 607 23.72 13.73 14.62
C SER A 607 24.42 12.79 15.60
N GLY A 608 23.75 12.40 16.69
CA GLY A 608 24.32 11.47 17.66
C GLY A 608 23.61 11.49 19.01
N GLU A 609 24.28 10.94 20.01
CA GLU A 609 23.80 10.85 21.39
C GLU A 609 24.13 12.13 22.16
N TYR A 610 23.12 12.93 22.49
CA TYR A 610 23.24 14.12 23.32
C TYR A 610 23.06 13.74 24.79
N GLN A 611 23.83 14.38 25.67
CA GLN A 611 23.82 14.11 27.11
C GLN A 611 23.39 15.35 27.89
N PHE A 612 22.42 15.20 28.79
CA PHE A 612 21.96 16.26 29.69
C PHE A 612 22.08 15.80 31.14
N CYS A 613 22.69 16.63 31.99
CA CYS A 613 23.06 16.25 33.34
C CYS A 613 22.65 17.28 34.38
N PHE A 614 22.23 16.78 35.52
CA PHE A 614 21.82 17.52 36.70
C PHE A 614 22.73 17.16 37.86
N ASP A 615 23.48 18.15 38.36
CA ASP A 615 24.54 17.97 39.33
C ASP A 615 24.17 18.64 40.67
N ASN A 616 24.04 17.82 41.70
CA ASN A 616 23.77 18.20 43.08
C ASN A 616 24.96 17.86 44.00
N THR A 617 26.18 17.78 43.46
CA THR A 617 27.41 17.49 44.22
C THR A 617 27.66 18.48 45.35
N PHE A 618 27.21 19.72 45.20
CA PHE A 618 27.39 20.80 46.17
C PHE A 618 26.49 20.68 47.41
N SER A 619 25.33 20.00 47.32
CA SER A 619 24.46 19.78 48.48
C SER A 619 24.83 18.46 49.16
N ARG A 620 25.36 18.52 50.37
CA ARG A 620 25.78 17.31 51.12
C ARG A 620 24.65 16.59 51.85
N PHE A 621 23.54 17.26 52.09
CA PHE A 621 22.50 16.78 53.00
C PHE A 621 21.10 16.69 52.37
N SER A 622 20.82 17.45 51.31
CA SER A 622 19.50 17.51 50.67
C SER A 622 19.53 16.96 49.24
N GLN A 623 18.66 15.98 48.98
CA GLN A 623 18.30 15.58 47.62
C GLN A 623 17.42 16.64 46.96
N LYS A 624 17.41 16.67 45.63
CA LYS A 624 16.64 17.63 44.82
C LYS A 624 15.70 16.91 43.88
N GLN A 625 14.45 17.35 43.81
CA GLN A 625 13.47 16.89 42.85
C GLN A 625 13.43 17.87 41.68
N VAL A 626 13.74 17.39 40.48
CA VAL A 626 13.88 18.22 39.29
C VAL A 626 12.95 17.71 38.20
N TYR A 627 12.11 18.60 37.70
CA TYR A 627 11.34 18.39 36.48
C TYR A 627 12.20 18.82 35.29
N PHE A 628 12.19 18.03 34.22
CA PHE A 628 12.74 18.46 32.94
C PHE A 628 11.89 17.96 31.77
N SER A 629 11.86 18.74 30.69
CA SER A 629 11.24 18.37 29.43
C SER A 629 12.19 18.60 28.26
N LEU A 630 12.18 17.67 27.31
CA LEU A 630 12.90 17.75 26.04
C LEU A 630 11.91 17.59 24.90
N ARG A 631 11.81 18.62 24.06
CA ARG A 631 10.92 18.67 22.88
C ARG A 631 11.71 18.90 21.61
N LEU A 632 11.29 18.24 20.53
CA LEU A 632 11.81 18.52 19.18
C LEU A 632 10.90 19.54 18.50
N VAL A 633 11.51 20.65 18.11
CA VAL A 633 10.84 21.81 17.53
C VAL A 633 11.40 22.05 16.13
N ASP A 634 10.55 22.43 15.18
CA ASP A 634 10.97 22.85 13.84
C ASP A 634 11.39 24.34 13.83
N GLU A 635 12.00 24.83 12.73
CA GLU A 635 12.51 26.22 12.58
C GLU A 635 11.47 27.34 12.86
N HIS A 636 10.19 27.00 13.02
CA HIS A 636 9.08 27.91 13.31
C HIS A 636 8.57 27.85 14.76
N GLY A 637 9.18 27.06 15.66
CA GLY A 637 8.74 26.97 17.06
C GLY A 637 7.63 25.93 17.33
N ASN A 638 7.23 25.15 16.31
CA ASN A 638 6.15 24.16 16.42
C ASN A 638 6.68 22.74 16.61
N ASN A 639 5.91 21.91 17.32
CA ASN A 639 6.23 20.50 17.54
C ASN A 639 6.14 19.74 16.20
N GLU A 640 7.03 18.76 15.98
CA GLU A 640 7.05 17.94 14.75
C GLU A 640 5.72 17.18 14.51
N ILE A 641 4.90 17.01 15.57
CA ILE A 641 3.55 16.40 15.52
C ILE A 641 2.53 17.30 14.81
N ASP A 642 2.73 18.62 14.77
CA ASP A 642 1.80 19.54 14.08
C ASP A 642 1.78 19.33 12.57
N ARG A 643 2.81 18.69 12.00
CA ARG A 643 2.85 18.30 10.58
C ARG A 643 1.87 17.19 10.22
N VAL A 644 1.38 16.39 11.17
CA VAL A 644 0.34 15.38 10.86
C VAL A 644 -1.01 16.03 10.55
N THR A 645 -1.19 17.32 10.87
CA THR A 645 -2.43 18.07 10.61
C THR A 645 -2.33 19.03 9.41
N GLU A 646 -1.17 19.13 8.77
CA GLU A 646 -0.89 19.99 7.62
C GLU A 646 -0.95 19.30 6.21
N PRO A 647 -1.87 18.35 5.90
CA PRO A 647 -2.12 18.01 4.48
C PRO A 647 -3.27 18.77 3.82
N TRP A 648 -4.10 19.51 4.58
CA TRP A 648 -5.32 20.13 4.00
C TRP A 648 -5.14 21.61 3.62
N MET A 649 -4.01 22.23 3.94
CA MET A 649 -3.77 23.66 3.71
C MET A 649 -2.82 23.99 2.54
N THR A 650 -2.09 23.02 1.98
CA THR A 650 -1.09 23.30 0.93
C THR A 650 -1.61 23.19 -0.51
N ASP A 651 -2.83 22.71 -0.73
CA ASP A 651 -3.37 22.41 -2.08
C ASP A 651 -4.49 23.36 -2.54
N ILE A 652 -4.52 24.61 -2.08
CA ILE A 652 -5.40 25.63 -2.67
C ILE A 652 -4.55 26.55 -3.55
N ASP A 653 -4.51 26.20 -4.84
CA ASP A 653 -3.89 26.98 -5.90
C ASP A 653 -4.45 28.42 -5.97
N ARG A 654 -3.55 29.33 -6.33
CA ARG A 654 -3.67 30.79 -6.21
C ARG A 654 -4.40 31.50 -7.35
N ASP A 655 -5.09 30.80 -8.24
CA ASP A 655 -5.72 31.42 -9.40
C ASP A 655 -7.22 31.06 -9.49
N ASP A 656 -8.04 32.12 -9.57
CA ASP A 656 -9.51 32.23 -9.67
C ASP A 656 -10.36 32.28 -8.37
N LEU A 657 -11.02 33.44 -8.19
CA LEU A 657 -12.03 33.87 -7.19
C LEU A 657 -11.54 34.61 -5.92
N GLY A 658 -11.26 35.91 -6.06
CA GLY A 658 -10.87 36.83 -4.97
C GLY A 658 -11.90 37.07 -3.85
N GLU A 659 -13.16 36.66 -3.99
CA GLU A 659 -14.18 36.81 -2.93
C GLU A 659 -14.16 35.64 -1.91
N LEU A 660 -13.69 34.46 -2.32
CA LEU A 660 -13.51 33.31 -1.42
C LEU A 660 -12.22 33.41 -0.60
N GLN A 661 -11.21 34.09 -1.15
CA GLN A 661 -9.90 34.26 -0.53
C GLN A 661 -9.95 35.09 0.76
N TYR A 662 -10.76 36.15 0.80
CA TYR A 662 -10.91 36.96 2.02
C TYR A 662 -11.58 36.18 3.16
N LYS A 663 -12.52 35.29 2.84
CA LYS A 663 -13.20 34.44 3.85
C LYS A 663 -12.28 33.33 4.36
N ILE A 664 -11.47 32.73 3.49
CA ILE A 664 -10.47 31.74 3.88
C ILE A 664 -9.37 32.39 4.74
N GLU A 665 -8.94 33.60 4.40
CA GLU A 665 -7.93 34.33 5.19
C GLU A 665 -8.46 34.69 6.60
N GLN A 666 -9.74 35.08 6.72
CA GLN A 666 -10.37 35.29 8.03
C GLN A 666 -10.52 33.99 8.84
N ILE A 667 -10.85 32.88 8.19
CA ILE A 667 -10.91 31.57 8.85
C ILE A 667 -9.51 31.16 9.30
N LYS A 668 -8.48 31.41 8.49
CA LYS A 668 -7.09 31.14 8.84
C LYS A 668 -6.66 31.98 10.05
N ASP A 669 -6.90 33.29 10.05
CA ASP A 669 -6.55 34.17 11.18
C ASP A 669 -7.31 33.79 12.47
N THR A 670 -8.59 33.41 12.36
CA THR A 670 -9.35 32.94 13.54
C THR A 670 -8.86 31.60 14.07
N PHE A 671 -8.50 30.65 13.20
CA PHE A 671 -7.91 29.38 13.61
C PHE A 671 -6.53 29.58 14.25
N GLN A 672 -5.70 30.45 13.69
CA GLN A 672 -4.40 30.80 14.25
C GLN A 672 -4.55 31.37 15.67
N ARG A 673 -5.48 32.31 15.87
CA ARG A 673 -5.75 32.87 17.20
C ARG A 673 -6.27 31.84 18.20
N ILE A 674 -7.10 30.89 17.74
CA ILE A 674 -7.58 29.79 18.60
C ILE A 674 -6.41 28.90 19.01
N TRP A 675 -5.52 28.61 18.06
CA TRP A 675 -4.31 27.82 18.31
C TRP A 675 -3.40 28.48 19.34
N ASP A 676 -3.06 29.76 19.14
CA ASP A 676 -2.19 30.51 20.05
C ASP A 676 -2.77 30.59 21.48
N ASN A 677 -4.10 30.75 21.58
CA ASN A 677 -4.80 30.75 22.87
C ASN A 677 -4.79 29.36 23.52
N MET A 678 -4.92 28.28 22.73
CA MET A 678 -4.89 26.91 23.23
C MET A 678 -3.49 26.52 23.73
N GLU A 679 -2.44 26.92 23.01
CA GLU A 679 -1.06 26.74 23.44
C GLU A 679 -0.78 27.51 24.74
N SER A 680 -1.24 28.76 24.81
CA SER A 680 -1.15 29.57 26.03
C SER A 680 -1.87 28.89 27.20
N ALA A 681 -3.08 28.35 26.97
CA ALA A 681 -3.84 27.65 28.00
C ALA A 681 -3.13 26.38 28.50
N GLN A 682 -2.51 25.61 27.60
CA GLN A 682 -1.70 24.44 27.97
C GLN A 682 -0.50 24.84 28.82
N ARG A 683 0.22 25.90 28.44
CA ARG A 683 1.35 26.43 29.23
C ARG A 683 0.90 26.81 30.64
N TYR A 684 -0.20 27.56 30.78
CA TYR A 684 -0.76 27.90 32.09
C TYR A 684 -1.13 26.66 32.91
N GLN A 685 -1.76 25.66 32.30
CA GLN A 685 -2.15 24.43 33.00
C GLN A 685 -0.92 23.68 33.55
N LYS A 686 0.19 23.62 32.80
CA LYS A 686 1.44 23.01 33.29
C LYS A 686 2.00 23.76 34.50
N THR A 687 2.07 25.09 34.42
CA THR A 687 2.53 25.92 35.54
C THR A 687 1.65 25.71 36.79
N PHE A 688 0.33 25.66 36.63
CA PHE A 688 -0.58 25.38 37.75
C PHE A 688 -0.39 23.98 38.33
N ASN A 689 -0.16 22.97 37.50
CA ASN A 689 0.11 21.62 37.97
C ASN A 689 1.43 21.55 38.77
N ASN A 690 2.49 22.23 38.33
CA ASN A 690 3.76 22.30 39.09
C ASN A 690 3.55 22.97 40.46
N TYR A 691 2.76 24.04 40.52
CA TYR A 691 2.38 24.66 41.81
C TYR A 691 1.55 23.72 42.69
N GLU A 692 0.57 23.00 42.13
CA GLU A 692 -0.22 22.04 42.91
C GLU A 692 0.67 20.94 43.50
N VAL A 693 1.61 20.41 42.71
CA VAL A 693 2.57 19.40 43.17
C VAL A 693 3.44 19.94 44.29
N HIS A 694 3.97 21.16 44.15
CA HIS A 694 4.76 21.82 45.18
C HIS A 694 3.97 21.96 46.49
N ASP A 695 2.74 22.48 46.40
CA ASP A 695 1.88 22.68 47.57
C ASP A 695 1.50 21.35 48.22
N ARG A 696 1.19 20.31 47.44
CA ARG A 696 0.90 18.97 47.94
C ARG A 696 2.10 18.39 48.71
N ILE A 697 3.31 18.52 48.18
CA ILE A 697 4.53 18.04 48.85
C ILE A 697 4.73 18.74 50.19
N VAL A 698 4.50 20.06 50.26
CA VAL A 698 4.59 20.82 51.52
C VAL A 698 3.53 20.35 52.51
N VAL A 699 2.30 20.13 52.06
CA VAL A 699 1.20 19.66 52.90
C VAL A 699 1.45 18.26 53.44
N GLU A 700 1.90 17.32 52.60
CA GLU A 700 2.20 15.94 53.01
C GLU A 700 3.34 15.89 54.04
N ASN A 701 4.43 16.64 53.81
CA ASN A 701 5.53 16.75 54.76
C ASN A 701 5.07 17.31 56.13
N ASN A 702 4.18 18.30 56.12
CA ASN A 702 3.60 18.83 57.35
C ASN A 702 2.68 17.83 58.03
N PHE A 703 1.86 17.12 57.24
CA PHE A 703 0.94 16.11 57.73
C PHE A 703 1.68 14.97 58.45
N GLU A 704 2.74 14.41 57.86
CA GLU A 704 3.53 13.35 58.49
C GLU A 704 4.14 13.80 59.82
N ARG A 705 4.73 14.99 59.86
CA ARG A 705 5.31 15.56 61.07
C ARG A 705 4.27 15.71 62.19
N VAL A 706 3.11 16.30 61.87
CA VAL A 706 2.03 16.51 62.85
C VAL A 706 1.46 15.18 63.33
N ASN A 707 1.23 14.23 62.42
CA ASN A 707 0.66 12.94 62.76
C ASN A 707 1.62 12.11 63.64
N PHE A 708 2.92 12.11 63.33
CA PHE A 708 3.93 11.41 64.13
C PHE A 708 3.94 11.90 65.58
N TRP A 709 4.00 13.22 65.79
CA TRP A 709 3.94 13.80 67.15
C TRP A 709 2.58 13.59 67.83
N SER A 710 1.48 13.53 67.06
CA SER A 710 0.15 13.24 67.59
C SER A 710 0.03 11.81 68.10
N ILE A 711 0.55 10.82 67.36
CA ILE A 711 0.56 9.41 67.76
C ILE A 711 1.37 9.23 69.05
N ILE A 712 2.55 9.86 69.14
CA ILE A 712 3.37 9.84 70.37
C ILE A 712 2.56 10.36 71.57
N ASN A 713 1.85 11.49 71.40
CA ASN A 713 1.02 12.06 72.46
C ASN A 713 -0.14 11.13 72.88
N ILE A 714 -0.81 10.48 71.93
CA ILE A 714 -1.91 9.55 72.22
C ILE A 714 -1.40 8.34 73.03
N VAL A 715 -0.26 7.75 72.61
CA VAL A 715 0.35 6.61 73.34
C VAL A 715 0.72 7.01 74.76
N LEU A 716 1.26 8.23 74.94
CA LEU A 716 1.58 8.76 76.26
C LEU A 716 0.33 8.91 77.13
N MET A 717 -0.76 9.46 76.59
CA MET A 717 -2.04 9.61 77.31
C MET A 717 -2.66 8.27 77.71
N ILE A 718 -2.63 7.26 76.83
CA ILE A 718 -3.11 5.90 77.14
C ILE A 718 -2.25 5.28 78.25
N THR A 719 -0.92 5.40 78.14
CA THR A 719 0.02 4.87 79.15
C THR A 719 -0.25 5.48 80.52
N VAL A 720 -0.43 6.81 80.59
CA VAL A 720 -0.80 7.51 81.83
C VAL A 720 -2.14 7.00 82.36
N SER A 721 -3.14 6.83 81.50
CA SER A 721 -4.47 6.35 81.90
C SER A 721 -4.43 4.92 82.47
N VAL A 722 -3.67 4.01 81.84
CA VAL A 722 -3.49 2.63 82.34
C VAL A 722 -2.76 2.65 83.67
N ILE A 723 -1.68 3.43 83.80
CA ILE A 723 -0.97 3.61 85.07
C ILE A 723 -1.95 4.11 86.14
N GLN A 724 -2.74 5.13 85.86
CA GLN A 724 -3.74 5.66 86.79
C GLN A 724 -4.73 4.58 87.24
N VAL A 725 -5.35 3.83 86.32
CA VAL A 725 -6.33 2.78 86.65
C VAL A 725 -5.69 1.64 87.45
N VAL A 726 -4.50 1.18 87.05
CA VAL A 726 -3.77 0.13 87.78
C VAL A 726 -3.42 0.61 89.19
N THR A 727 -2.96 1.85 89.34
CA THR A 727 -2.62 2.45 90.64
C THR A 727 -3.84 2.46 91.55
N ILE A 728 -4.99 2.97 91.07
CA ILE A 728 -6.25 3.02 91.82
C ILE A 728 -6.73 1.61 92.19
N ARG A 729 -6.83 0.69 91.22
CA ARG A 729 -7.29 -0.68 91.50
C ARG A 729 -6.38 -1.38 92.50
N SER A 730 -5.06 -1.18 92.40
CA SER A 730 -4.09 -1.74 93.34
C SER A 730 -4.22 -1.16 94.76
N LEU A 731 -4.67 0.09 94.90
CA LEU A 731 -4.97 0.75 96.18
C LEU A 731 -6.22 0.19 96.88
N PHE A 732 -7.13 -0.47 96.15
CA PHE A 732 -8.32 -1.12 96.73
C PHE A 732 -8.20 -2.64 96.86
N GLU A 733 -7.46 -3.33 95.98
CA GLU A 733 -7.30 -4.80 96.00
C GLU A 733 -6.18 -5.30 96.94
N SER A 734 -6.52 -5.94 98.07
CA SER A 734 -5.58 -6.27 99.18
C SER A 734 -4.48 -7.28 98.83
N LYS A 735 -4.64 -8.07 97.76
CA LYS A 735 -3.67 -9.10 97.32
C LYS A 735 -2.74 -8.64 96.18
N SER A 736 -2.94 -7.47 95.58
CA SER A 736 -2.12 -6.97 94.46
C SER A 736 -0.67 -6.66 94.88
N LYS A 737 0.34 -7.13 94.12
CA LYS A 737 1.77 -6.87 94.39
C LYS A 737 2.12 -5.37 94.29
N TYR A 738 1.62 -4.69 93.25
CA TYR A 738 1.78 -3.24 93.08
C TYR A 738 1.09 -2.46 94.20
N GLY A 739 -0.08 -2.94 94.63
CA GLY A 739 -0.81 -2.39 95.78
C GLY A 739 -0.07 -2.56 97.09
N LYS A 740 0.60 -3.70 97.32
CA LYS A 740 1.46 -3.91 98.50
C LYS A 740 2.70 -3.00 98.52
N PHE A 741 3.26 -2.70 97.34
CA PHE A 741 4.35 -1.74 97.22
C PHE A 741 3.87 -0.31 97.53
N LEU A 742 2.76 0.12 96.91
CA LEU A 742 2.17 1.45 97.13
C LEU A 742 1.58 1.65 98.54
N ARG A 743 1.03 0.59 99.16
CA ARG A 743 0.47 0.63 100.53
C ARG A 743 1.52 0.45 101.63
N GLY A 744 2.79 0.26 101.28
CA GLY A 744 3.90 0.13 102.23
C GLY A 744 3.62 -0.90 103.32
N LYS A 745 4.02 -2.16 103.12
CA LYS A 745 4.08 -3.09 104.25
C LYS A 745 4.98 -2.50 105.36
N LYS A 746 4.38 -2.26 106.52
CA LYS A 746 4.91 -2.97 107.69
C LYS A 746 4.62 -4.46 107.52
#